data_AF-T1XMP6-F1
#
_entry.id   AF-T1XMP6-F1
#
_cell.length_a   1.000
_cell.length_b   1.000
_cell.length_c   1.000
_cell.angle_alpha   90.00
_cell.angle_beta   90.00
_cell.angle_gamma   90.00
#
_symmetry.space_group_name_H-M   'P 1'
#
loop_
_entity.id
_entity.type
_entity.pdbx_description
1 polymer ?
#
loop_
_entity_poly.entity_id
_entity_poly.type
_entity_poly.pdbx_seq_one_letter_code
_entity_poly.pdbx_strand_id
1 'polypeptide(L)'
;MGARCGVCGGPARVAGRDRHGCSGQFDRLRRRRARRASGARPGVGGDCRSVRCDSRRRHKLLARSSPSRSDSRAVADEGLSRPFRSRASVLCENGGKSVFLARFLGPLRAVVPVVAGMSGLPAPQFYVFNVLSALVWAAAHLAPGFLFGASLQLAGAVSSRLAVLLLFVAGALWLVVWLVALLHRQARPRIEGWRDRAVAWASTRSNLPARIVLSLLDPTRVESKALLAAALMLIGSAWLFFGVLEDVLSNDPLVQVDRRVYAMLQMLRTAWGDSLMVAVTELGSAPAVISIITAVSLWLAAKRCWRTLGYWLAAVGFAQLLVWTLKFTLGRARPTEIYSGIDPFSFPSGHAAMNIVVYGFLAFLLARAKPVGTKIAITLSAAMVILLIAFSRLYLGAHWFSDVLASLSLGLAWVALLSIAYLNHVGPEKVSALPLSMVVGLTLALVGGWVVVEDHRADLAQYAYRPRSDTVPVADWRADGWRRLASTRTDLGGDAEEPLSVQWAGPTEAVAGILNRAGWHAPPPWAAKTALLWLLPNTPIDQLAVLPKLDYGEAQGMTFIKVLNADERTVLRLWLSAYVVESTGAGPPHPLWIGMVTTERLRRPVGLITLAATQHDFTTPLRRLAQDVRAQQGSAQWQEWTGRVVLLIG
;
A
#
# COMPACT_ATOMS: atom_id res chain seq x y z
N MET A 1 87.60 -15.74 -40.95
CA MET A 1 86.38 -15.07 -41.48
C MET A 1 85.44 -14.74 -40.31
N GLY A 2 84.53 -13.77 -40.48
CA GLY A 2 83.41 -13.37 -39.57
C GLY A 2 83.44 -13.92 -38.12
N ALA A 3 84.01 -13.29 -37.09
CA ALA A 3 84.01 -11.90 -36.60
C ALA A 3 82.88 -11.56 -35.60
N ARG A 4 83.29 -11.15 -34.37
CA ARG A 4 82.49 -10.55 -33.26
C ARG A 4 81.46 -11.49 -32.60
N CYS A 5 81.04 -11.34 -31.35
CA CYS A 5 81.54 -10.77 -30.07
C CYS A 5 80.54 -11.26 -28.99
N GLY A 6 80.83 -11.43 -27.70
CA GLY A 6 82.06 -11.25 -26.92
C GLY A 6 81.72 -10.78 -25.49
N VAL A 7 82.55 -11.13 -24.48
CA VAL A 7 82.56 -10.58 -23.10
C VAL A 7 81.29 -10.89 -22.26
N CYS A 8 81.27 -11.87 -21.34
CA CYS A 8 81.94 -11.98 -20.02
C CYS A 8 81.39 -11.02 -18.94
N GLY A 9 81.06 -11.54 -17.74
CA GLY A 9 80.51 -10.73 -16.64
C GLY A 9 79.96 -11.48 -15.41
N GLY A 10 80.78 -12.30 -14.74
CA GLY A 10 80.58 -12.64 -13.31
C GLY A 10 81.67 -11.98 -12.45
N PRO A 11 82.03 -12.51 -11.26
CA PRO A 11 81.19 -13.15 -10.24
C PRO A 11 81.54 -12.72 -8.78
N ALA A 12 80.59 -12.80 -7.83
CA ALA A 12 80.85 -12.84 -6.37
C ALA A 12 79.63 -13.48 -5.66
N ARG A 13 79.68 -14.37 -4.66
CA ARG A 13 80.56 -14.67 -3.50
C ARG A 13 80.50 -13.65 -2.33
N VAL A 14 79.80 -14.06 -1.26
CA VAL A 14 80.02 -13.89 0.21
C VAL A 14 78.71 -14.40 0.86
N ALA A 15 78.60 -15.37 1.78
CA ALA A 15 79.40 -15.83 2.95
C ALA A 15 78.97 -15.15 4.27
N GLY A 16 78.78 -15.96 5.33
CA GLY A 16 78.19 -15.56 6.64
C GLY A 16 76.69 -15.92 6.73
N ARG A 17 76.13 -16.45 7.82
CA ARG A 17 76.26 -16.17 9.27
C ARG A 17 75.84 -14.74 9.64
N ASP A 18 74.91 -14.48 10.57
CA ASP A 18 74.10 -15.36 11.45
C ASP A 18 72.73 -14.73 11.77
N ARG A 19 71.72 -15.57 12.08
CA ARG A 19 70.79 -15.37 13.21
C ARG A 19 69.93 -16.62 13.45
N HIS A 20 69.98 -17.15 14.67
CA HIS A 20 69.20 -18.33 15.08
C HIS A 20 67.71 -17.99 15.31
N GLY A 21 66.85 -18.97 15.01
CA GLY A 21 65.44 -19.01 15.41
C GLY A 21 65.10 -20.34 16.08
N CYS A 22 65.86 -20.74 17.10
CA CYS A 22 65.75 -22.05 17.75
C CYS A 22 65.14 -21.97 19.16
N SER A 23 64.18 -22.88 19.44
CA SER A 23 63.95 -23.51 20.76
C SER A 23 64.13 -22.66 22.03
N GLY A 24 63.30 -21.63 22.24
CA GLY A 24 63.17 -20.91 23.51
C GLY A 24 62.19 -21.58 24.49
N GLN A 25 62.52 -22.75 25.04
CA GLN A 25 61.66 -23.46 26.00
C GLN A 25 61.88 -22.99 27.45
N PHE A 26 60.92 -22.29 28.05
CA PHE A 26 60.86 -22.14 29.52
C PHE A 26 59.42 -22.25 30.07
N ASP A 27 59.15 -23.39 30.70
CA ASP A 27 57.94 -23.70 31.46
C ASP A 27 58.23 -23.55 32.96
N ARG A 28 57.39 -22.76 33.66
CA ARG A 28 57.23 -22.58 35.13
C ARG A 28 56.29 -21.36 35.34
N LEU A 29 55.27 -21.34 36.21
CA LEU A 29 54.90 -22.18 37.35
C LEU A 29 53.37 -22.22 37.60
N ARG A 30 52.86 -23.42 37.96
CA ARG A 30 51.70 -23.67 38.87
C ARG A 30 50.29 -23.19 38.40
N ARG A 31 49.18 -23.91 38.66
CA ARG A 31 48.98 -25.25 39.27
C ARG A 31 47.65 -25.88 38.79
N ARG A 32 47.67 -27.22 38.63
CA ARG A 32 46.50 -28.14 38.53
C ARG A 32 45.53 -27.88 39.71
N ARG A 33 44.20 -28.05 39.61
CA ARG A 33 43.36 -29.27 39.41
C ARG A 33 41.87 -28.84 39.31
N ALA A 34 40.87 -29.66 38.89
CA ALA A 34 40.81 -30.85 38.03
C ALA A 34 39.33 -31.27 37.78
N ARG A 35 39.09 -31.99 36.67
CA ARG A 35 37.99 -32.96 36.41
C ARG A 35 36.51 -32.53 36.54
N ARG A 36 35.84 -32.54 35.37
CA ARG A 36 34.69 -33.41 35.00
C ARG A 36 33.70 -33.80 36.12
N ALA A 37 32.44 -33.41 35.94
CA ALA A 37 31.27 -34.12 36.43
C ALA A 37 30.43 -34.60 35.23
N SER A 38 29.92 -35.84 35.27
CA SER A 38 29.19 -36.46 34.17
C SER A 38 28.26 -37.56 34.66
N GLY A 39 26.99 -37.50 34.27
CA GLY A 39 26.07 -38.65 34.31
C GLY A 39 25.28 -38.86 35.62
N ALA A 40 23.98 -39.09 35.41
CA ALA A 40 23.08 -40.01 36.11
C ALA A 40 22.91 -40.00 37.65
N ARG A 41 21.64 -40.08 38.07
CA ARG A 41 21.21 -40.65 39.36
C ARG A 41 21.35 -42.19 39.29
N PRO A 42 21.40 -42.92 40.43
CA PRO A 42 20.17 -43.35 41.10
C PRO A 42 20.10 -42.87 42.57
N GLY A 43 19.15 -43.39 43.35
CA GLY A 43 19.02 -43.12 44.79
C GLY A 43 18.82 -44.41 45.59
N VAL A 44 17.99 -44.33 46.65
CA VAL A 44 17.60 -45.39 47.63
C VAL A 44 18.57 -45.56 48.81
N GLY A 45 18.01 -45.47 50.03
CA GLY A 45 18.36 -46.39 51.13
C GLY A 45 19.03 -45.82 52.39
N GLY A 46 18.34 -45.94 53.54
CA GLY A 46 18.97 -46.31 54.82
C GLY A 46 19.31 -45.21 55.83
N ASP A 47 18.55 -45.15 56.93
CA ASP A 47 19.01 -45.13 58.34
C ASP A 47 19.99 -44.04 58.88
N CYS A 48 20.16 -43.87 60.20
CA CYS A 48 19.17 -43.77 61.29
C CYS A 48 19.87 -43.23 62.57
N ARG A 49 19.20 -42.35 63.33
CA ARG A 49 19.49 -42.06 64.77
C ARG A 49 20.89 -41.47 65.10
N SER A 50 21.20 -41.13 66.36
CA SER A 50 20.65 -40.03 67.20
C SER A 50 21.36 -39.95 68.56
N VAL A 51 21.83 -38.78 68.99
CA VAL A 51 22.16 -38.41 70.39
C VAL A 51 21.83 -36.90 70.50
N ARG A 52 21.02 -36.33 71.42
CA ARG A 52 21.04 -36.30 72.90
C ARG A 52 22.37 -35.76 73.47
N CYS A 53 22.43 -34.97 74.54
CA CYS A 53 21.42 -34.28 75.36
C CYS A 53 22.13 -33.19 76.21
N ASP A 54 21.44 -32.12 76.65
CA ASP A 54 21.22 -31.78 78.07
C ASP A 54 20.37 -30.49 78.20
N SER A 55 19.84 -30.17 79.38
CA SER A 55 18.96 -29.03 79.62
C SER A 55 18.93 -28.54 81.08
N ARG A 56 19.24 -27.25 81.30
CA ARG A 56 19.01 -26.48 82.55
C ARG A 56 18.59 -25.06 82.11
N ARG A 57 17.47 -24.41 82.48
CA ARG A 57 16.59 -24.39 83.68
C ARG A 57 17.35 -24.00 84.96
N ARG A 58 16.91 -23.06 85.80
CA ARG A 58 15.56 -22.46 86.01
C ARG A 58 15.70 -21.08 86.71
N HIS A 59 14.55 -20.47 87.07
CA HIS A 59 14.34 -19.27 87.90
C HIS A 59 14.45 -17.91 87.17
N LYS A 60 13.64 -16.89 87.48
CA LYS A 60 12.54 -16.78 88.48
C LYS A 60 11.38 -15.96 87.87
N LEU A 61 10.16 -16.15 88.38
CA LEU A 61 8.95 -15.43 87.93
C LEU A 61 8.17 -15.01 89.17
N LEU A 62 7.84 -13.72 89.33
CA LEU A 62 6.56 -13.19 89.88
C LEU A 62 6.57 -11.65 90.04
N ALA A 63 5.62 -11.01 89.35
CA ALA A 63 4.91 -9.75 89.61
C ALA A 63 5.51 -8.60 90.46
N ARG A 64 5.56 -7.38 89.87
CA ARG A 64 4.55 -6.32 90.17
C ARG A 64 4.59 -5.14 89.16
N SER A 65 3.48 -4.38 89.15
CA SER A 65 3.26 -3.02 88.60
C SER A 65 3.49 -2.72 87.10
N SER A 66 2.47 -2.13 86.46
CA SER A 66 2.50 -1.55 85.10
C SER A 66 2.51 -0.01 85.15
N PRO A 67 3.12 0.64 84.13
CA PRO A 67 2.55 1.84 83.49
C PRO A 67 2.44 1.62 81.96
N SER A 68 1.33 1.85 81.24
CA SER A 68 0.55 3.08 81.00
C SER A 68 0.78 3.76 79.62
N ARG A 69 0.45 3.05 78.54
CA ARG A 69 -0.24 3.55 77.32
C ARG A 69 0.35 4.69 76.44
N SER A 70 1.47 5.35 76.77
CA SER A 70 2.00 6.48 75.98
C SER A 70 2.91 6.06 74.81
N ASP A 71 3.86 5.16 75.05
CA ASP A 71 5.10 5.13 74.25
C ASP A 71 4.99 4.34 72.92
N SER A 72 3.92 3.55 72.75
CA SER A 72 3.74 2.66 71.59
C SER A 72 3.56 3.39 70.24
N ARG A 73 3.44 4.73 70.23
CA ARG A 73 3.39 5.54 69.00
C ARG A 73 4.76 5.95 68.45
N ALA A 74 5.82 5.92 69.27
CA ALA A 74 7.14 6.42 68.86
C ALA A 74 7.93 5.45 67.95
N VAL A 75 7.67 4.14 68.07
CA VAL A 75 8.53 3.08 67.50
C VAL A 75 8.19 2.72 66.04
N ALA A 76 7.14 3.33 65.47
CA ALA A 76 6.65 2.99 64.12
C ALA A 76 7.20 3.88 62.98
N ASP A 77 7.98 4.93 63.29
CA ASP A 77 8.29 6.01 62.32
C ASP A 77 9.76 6.03 61.82
N GLU A 78 10.67 5.18 62.31
CA GLU A 78 12.09 5.19 61.88
C GLU A 78 12.40 4.36 60.62
N GLY A 79 11.39 3.90 59.87
CA GLY A 79 11.57 2.97 58.74
C GLY A 79 11.80 3.57 57.35
N LEU A 80 11.54 4.87 57.13
CA LEU A 80 11.47 5.46 55.77
C LEU A 80 12.27 6.75 55.59
N SER A 81 13.13 6.73 54.56
CA SER A 81 14.09 7.81 54.24
C SER A 81 13.43 9.14 53.85
N ARG A 82 14.08 10.26 54.19
CA ARG A 82 13.56 11.62 54.01
C ARG A 82 13.07 11.95 52.57
N PRO A 83 13.72 11.52 51.47
CA PRO A 83 13.23 11.77 50.10
C PRO A 83 11.89 11.10 49.76
N PHE A 84 11.49 10.07 50.50
CA PHE A 84 10.20 9.41 50.29
C PHE A 84 9.05 10.21 50.94
N ARG A 85 9.27 10.79 52.12
CA ARG A 85 8.26 11.60 52.83
C ARG A 85 7.81 12.82 52.03
N SER A 86 8.76 13.57 51.44
CA SER A 86 8.45 14.78 50.65
C SER A 86 7.81 14.51 49.29
N ARG A 87 7.81 13.25 48.83
CA ARG A 87 7.03 12.82 47.64
C ARG A 87 5.68 12.22 48.01
N ALA A 88 5.57 11.60 49.18
CA ALA A 88 4.29 11.13 49.73
C ALA A 88 3.35 12.29 50.11
N SER A 89 3.88 13.40 50.65
CA SER A 89 3.08 14.58 51.01
C SER A 89 2.36 15.23 49.82
N VAL A 90 3.01 15.30 48.65
CA VAL A 90 2.41 15.82 47.41
C VAL A 90 1.22 14.96 46.95
N LEU A 91 1.25 13.66 47.25
CA LEU A 91 0.12 12.75 47.01
C LEU A 91 -1.03 12.96 48.01
N CYS A 92 -0.75 13.47 49.22
CA CYS A 92 -1.77 13.71 50.23
C CYS A 92 -2.62 14.95 49.89
N GLU A 93 -2.00 16.03 49.42
CA GLU A 93 -2.72 17.27 49.04
C GLU A 93 -3.56 17.13 47.75
N ASN A 94 -3.22 16.18 46.88
CA ASN A 94 -3.86 16.03 45.56
C ASN A 94 -4.35 14.61 45.23
N GLY A 95 -4.46 13.72 46.22
CA GLY A 95 -4.60 12.27 46.03
C GLY A 95 -5.70 11.82 45.06
N GLY A 96 -6.86 12.48 45.07
CA GLY A 96 -7.92 12.23 44.08
C GLY A 96 -7.49 12.52 42.63
N LYS A 97 -6.82 13.65 42.39
CA LYS A 97 -6.26 14.00 41.08
C LYS A 97 -5.16 13.02 40.66
N SER A 98 -4.36 12.55 41.62
CA SER A 98 -3.33 11.53 41.37
C SER A 98 -3.91 10.18 40.96
N VAL A 99 -4.98 9.72 41.63
CA VAL A 99 -5.75 8.53 41.21
C VAL A 99 -6.31 8.70 39.79
N PHE A 100 -6.83 9.89 39.47
CA PHE A 100 -7.38 10.18 38.15
C PHE A 100 -6.32 10.13 37.04
N LEU A 101 -5.20 10.83 37.21
CA LEU A 101 -4.12 10.89 36.22
C LEU A 101 -3.39 9.55 36.05
N ALA A 102 -3.25 8.77 37.13
CA ALA A 102 -2.60 7.46 37.09
C ALA A 102 -3.25 6.47 36.11
N ARG A 103 -4.56 6.60 35.83
CA ARG A 103 -5.27 5.70 34.90
C ARG A 103 -4.78 5.82 33.46
N PHE A 104 -4.24 6.98 33.08
CA PHE A 104 -3.69 7.25 31.74
C PHE A 104 -2.23 6.81 31.59
N LEU A 105 -1.56 6.41 32.68
CA LEU A 105 -0.14 6.04 32.69
C LEU A 105 0.01 4.58 33.12
N GLY A 106 0.25 3.70 32.14
CA GLY A 106 0.19 2.23 32.26
C GLY A 106 0.79 1.62 33.54
N PRO A 107 2.03 1.96 33.94
CA PRO A 107 2.63 1.45 35.18
C PRO A 107 1.99 2.00 36.47
N LEU A 108 1.52 3.26 36.45
CA LEU A 108 1.00 3.93 37.65
C LEU A 108 -0.39 3.43 38.05
N ARG A 109 -1.22 3.03 37.08
CA ARG A 109 -2.60 2.54 37.31
C ARG A 109 -2.68 1.36 38.30
N ALA A 110 -1.60 0.58 38.43
CA ALA A 110 -1.52 -0.57 39.34
C ALA A 110 -0.99 -0.20 40.73
N VAL A 111 -0.09 0.80 40.81
CA VAL A 111 0.60 1.17 42.07
C VAL A 111 -0.19 2.22 42.86
N VAL A 112 -0.75 3.22 42.17
CA VAL A 112 -1.40 4.38 42.83
C VAL A 112 -2.62 4.00 43.69
N PRO A 113 -3.47 3.01 43.36
CA PRO A 113 -4.53 2.55 44.26
C PRO A 113 -4.00 1.99 45.60
N VAL A 114 -2.88 1.26 45.57
CA VAL A 114 -2.26 0.70 46.79
C VAL A 114 -1.69 1.83 47.64
N VAL A 115 -0.96 2.78 47.02
CA VAL A 115 -0.39 3.93 47.75
C VAL A 115 -1.49 4.83 48.31
N ALA A 116 -2.59 5.08 47.57
CA ALA A 116 -3.73 5.85 48.06
C ALA A 116 -4.39 5.20 49.30
N GLY A 117 -4.48 3.87 49.33
CA GLY A 117 -4.93 3.13 50.52
C GLY A 117 -3.95 3.25 51.70
N MET A 118 -2.64 3.10 51.45
CA MET A 118 -1.59 3.27 52.48
C MET A 118 -1.52 4.71 53.02
N SER A 119 -1.84 5.71 52.20
CA SER A 119 -1.93 7.12 52.59
C SER A 119 -3.25 7.49 53.28
N GLY A 120 -4.18 6.55 53.48
CA GLY A 120 -5.45 6.80 54.19
C GLY A 120 -6.45 7.67 53.44
N LEU A 121 -6.42 7.69 52.09
CA LEU A 121 -7.35 8.48 51.29
C LEU A 121 -8.81 8.05 51.56
N PRO A 122 -9.75 8.96 51.87
CA PRO A 122 -11.14 8.59 52.15
C PRO A 122 -11.79 7.84 50.99
N ALA A 123 -12.40 6.68 51.30
CA ALA A 123 -12.97 5.80 50.29
C ALA A 123 -13.98 6.48 49.32
N PRO A 124 -14.90 7.36 49.77
CA PRO A 124 -15.78 8.09 48.84
C PRO A 124 -15.01 8.94 47.83
N GLN A 125 -13.94 9.62 48.28
CA GLN A 125 -13.09 10.43 47.42
C GLN A 125 -12.33 9.55 46.41
N PHE A 126 -11.78 8.41 46.86
CA PHE A 126 -11.17 7.42 45.97
C PHE A 126 -12.13 6.94 44.88
N TYR A 127 -13.36 6.55 45.26
CA TYR A 127 -14.35 6.05 44.30
C TYR A 127 -14.77 7.13 43.30
N VAL A 128 -15.06 8.36 43.73
CA VAL A 128 -15.44 9.47 42.83
C VAL A 128 -14.35 9.72 41.78
N PHE A 129 -13.09 9.89 42.17
CA PHE A 129 -12.01 10.14 41.22
C PHE A 129 -11.69 8.92 40.35
N ASN A 130 -11.77 7.70 40.89
CA ASN A 130 -11.58 6.47 40.12
C ASN A 130 -12.68 6.30 39.05
N VAL A 131 -13.96 6.50 39.38
CA VAL A 131 -15.08 6.37 38.43
C VAL A 131 -15.05 7.49 37.38
N LEU A 132 -14.82 8.75 37.77
CA LEU A 132 -14.65 9.85 36.82
C LEU A 132 -13.48 9.59 35.86
N SER A 133 -12.35 9.09 36.38
CA SER A 133 -11.22 8.72 35.52
C SER A 133 -11.54 7.55 34.59
N ALA A 134 -12.37 6.59 35.02
CA ALA A 134 -12.80 5.47 34.17
C ALA A 134 -13.67 5.95 33.00
N LEU A 135 -14.61 6.86 33.26
CA LEU A 135 -15.46 7.47 32.24
C LEU A 135 -14.65 8.29 31.23
N VAL A 136 -13.76 9.18 31.70
CA VAL A 136 -12.91 10.00 30.82
C VAL A 136 -11.88 9.15 30.09
N TRP A 137 -11.33 8.11 30.72
CA TRP A 137 -10.42 7.15 30.07
C TRP A 137 -11.14 6.36 28.97
N ALA A 138 -12.34 5.85 29.24
CA ALA A 138 -13.14 5.14 28.24
C ALA A 138 -13.49 6.06 27.07
N ALA A 139 -13.94 7.28 27.34
CA ALA A 139 -14.19 8.29 26.30
C ALA A 139 -12.91 8.59 25.49
N ALA A 140 -11.76 8.81 26.14
CA ALA A 140 -10.51 9.14 25.46
C ALA A 140 -9.96 8.00 24.56
N HIS A 141 -10.27 6.74 24.86
CA HIS A 141 -9.82 5.59 24.05
C HIS A 141 -10.86 5.14 23.01
N LEU A 142 -12.16 5.29 23.30
CA LEU A 142 -13.24 4.93 22.38
C LEU A 142 -13.56 6.06 21.40
N ALA A 143 -13.50 7.33 21.80
CA ALA A 143 -13.86 8.47 20.95
C ALA A 143 -12.99 8.58 19.69
N PRO A 144 -11.67 8.34 19.69
CA PRO A 144 -10.89 8.33 18.44
C PRO A 144 -11.38 7.26 17.46
N GLY A 145 -11.66 6.04 17.94
CA GLY A 145 -12.20 4.96 17.11
C GLY A 145 -13.64 5.21 16.65
N PHE A 146 -14.48 5.79 17.50
CA PHE A 146 -15.86 6.16 17.18
C PHE A 146 -15.93 7.33 16.19
N LEU A 147 -15.13 8.38 16.38
CA LEU A 147 -15.05 9.52 15.46
C LEU A 147 -14.46 9.12 14.12
N PHE A 148 -13.45 8.24 14.12
CA PHE A 148 -12.93 7.62 12.89
C PHE A 148 -14.02 6.80 12.19
N GLY A 149 -14.72 5.89 12.90
CA GLY A 149 -15.83 5.11 12.37
C GLY A 149 -17.00 5.97 11.84
N ALA A 150 -17.37 7.03 12.55
CA ALA A 150 -18.43 7.95 12.14
C ALA A 150 -18.02 8.81 10.93
N SER A 151 -16.75 9.24 10.85
CA SER A 151 -16.21 9.93 9.66
C SER A 151 -16.10 9.01 8.45
N LEU A 152 -15.78 7.72 8.66
CA LEU A 152 -15.80 6.68 7.63
C LEU A 152 -17.23 6.41 7.14
N GLN A 153 -18.23 6.42 8.01
CA GLN A 153 -19.64 6.31 7.62
C GLN A 153 -20.15 7.54 6.88
N LEU A 154 -19.71 8.75 7.26
CA LEU A 154 -19.95 9.98 6.48
C LEU A 154 -19.24 9.97 5.12
N ALA A 155 -18.09 9.29 5.01
CA ALA A 155 -17.40 8.99 3.75
C ALA A 155 -17.83 7.64 3.11
N GLY A 156 -19.03 7.15 3.44
CA GLY A 156 -19.42 5.74 3.34
C GLY A 156 -19.46 5.10 1.95
N ALA A 157 -19.41 5.87 0.87
CA ALA A 157 -19.31 5.36 -0.51
C ALA A 157 -17.86 5.24 -1.03
N VAL A 158 -16.92 5.94 -0.39
CA VAL A 158 -15.56 6.17 -0.91
C VAL A 158 -14.52 5.32 -0.18
N SER A 159 -14.60 5.24 1.15
CA SER A 159 -13.44 4.82 1.93
C SER A 159 -13.13 3.32 1.89
N SER A 160 -14.08 2.45 1.51
CA SER A 160 -13.80 1.01 1.39
C SER A 160 -12.85 0.71 0.24
N ARG A 161 -13.12 1.27 -0.95
CA ARG A 161 -12.24 1.15 -2.13
C ARG A 161 -10.94 1.88 -1.94
N LEU A 162 -10.96 3.09 -1.37
CA LEU A 162 -9.73 3.82 -1.07
C LEU A 162 -8.85 3.07 -0.07
N ALA A 163 -9.44 2.43 0.95
CA ALA A 163 -8.70 1.56 1.87
C ALA A 163 -8.16 0.30 1.15
N VAL A 164 -8.95 -0.37 0.31
CA VAL A 164 -8.48 -1.52 -0.49
C VAL A 164 -7.37 -1.10 -1.46
N LEU A 165 -7.47 0.06 -2.10
CA LEU A 165 -6.45 0.62 -2.99
C LEU A 165 -5.15 0.92 -2.24
N LEU A 166 -5.24 1.59 -1.08
CA LEU A 166 -4.07 1.89 -0.24
C LEU A 166 -3.44 0.62 0.34
N LEU A 167 -4.24 -0.38 0.73
CA LEU A 167 -3.75 -1.70 1.16
C LEU A 167 -3.15 -2.50 0.01
N PHE A 168 -3.70 -2.41 -1.20
CA PHE A 168 -3.16 -3.04 -2.41
C PHE A 168 -1.81 -2.42 -2.78
N VAL A 169 -1.72 -1.09 -2.81
CA VAL A 169 -0.47 -0.35 -3.07
C VAL A 169 0.56 -0.67 -1.98
N ALA A 170 0.21 -0.56 -0.69
CA ALA A 170 1.11 -0.90 0.40
C ALA A 170 1.54 -2.37 0.39
N GLY A 171 0.63 -3.29 0.05
CA GLY A 171 0.89 -4.72 -0.08
C GLY A 171 1.79 -5.06 -1.27
N ALA A 172 1.59 -4.43 -2.42
CA ALA A 172 2.44 -4.58 -3.60
C ALA A 172 3.85 -4.02 -3.35
N LEU A 173 3.95 -2.86 -2.71
CA LEU A 173 5.23 -2.25 -2.31
C LEU A 173 5.96 -3.10 -1.26
N TRP A 174 5.25 -3.61 -0.26
CA TRP A 174 5.79 -4.57 0.71
C TRP A 174 6.26 -5.85 0.02
N LEU A 175 5.48 -6.39 -0.92
CA LEU A 175 5.82 -7.59 -1.69
C LEU A 175 7.08 -7.36 -2.54
N VAL A 176 7.23 -6.19 -3.19
CA VAL A 176 8.45 -5.83 -3.92
C VAL A 176 9.66 -5.73 -2.98
N VAL A 177 9.54 -5.04 -1.85
CA VAL A 177 10.63 -4.96 -0.84
C VAL A 177 10.99 -6.34 -0.31
N TRP A 178 10.00 -7.20 -0.05
CA TRP A 178 10.17 -8.57 0.41
C TRP A 178 10.81 -9.46 -0.66
N LEU A 179 10.37 -9.39 -1.91
CA LEU A 179 10.95 -10.12 -3.04
C LEU A 179 12.40 -9.70 -3.29
N VAL A 180 12.71 -8.39 -3.30
CA VAL A 180 14.09 -7.88 -3.42
C VAL A 180 14.96 -8.38 -2.26
N ALA A 181 14.45 -8.35 -1.02
CA ALA A 181 15.17 -8.87 0.14
C ALA A 181 15.35 -10.40 0.09
N LEU A 182 14.36 -11.14 -0.39
CA LEU A 182 14.38 -12.60 -0.54
C LEU A 182 15.35 -13.04 -1.63
N LEU A 183 15.29 -12.41 -2.81
CA LEU A 183 16.21 -12.63 -3.92
C LEU A 183 17.63 -12.27 -3.49
N HIS A 184 17.86 -11.13 -2.85
CA HIS A 184 19.19 -10.77 -2.34
C HIS A 184 19.72 -11.77 -1.29
N ARG A 185 18.85 -12.38 -0.46
CA ARG A 185 19.24 -13.41 0.52
C ARG A 185 19.50 -14.78 -0.12
N GLN A 186 18.65 -15.25 -1.03
CA GLN A 186 18.75 -16.58 -1.65
C GLN A 186 19.69 -16.64 -2.85
N ALA A 187 19.65 -15.63 -3.72
CA ALA A 187 20.44 -15.61 -4.94
C ALA A 187 21.92 -15.32 -4.64
N ARG A 188 22.25 -14.50 -3.65
CA ARG A 188 23.66 -14.17 -3.32
C ARG A 188 24.57 -15.41 -3.15
N PRO A 189 24.29 -16.40 -2.29
CA PRO A 189 25.17 -17.57 -2.15
C PRO A 189 25.21 -18.43 -3.41
N ARG A 190 24.12 -18.49 -4.20
CA ARG A 190 24.11 -19.18 -5.49
C ARG A 190 24.98 -18.46 -6.52
N ILE A 191 24.81 -17.14 -6.68
CA ILE A 191 25.58 -16.29 -7.59
C ILE A 191 27.07 -16.30 -7.22
N GLU A 192 27.42 -16.20 -5.93
CA GLU A 192 28.81 -16.31 -5.48
C GLU A 192 29.38 -17.71 -5.81
N GLY A 193 28.65 -18.81 -5.54
CA GLY A 193 29.06 -20.17 -5.93
C GLY A 193 28.98 -20.50 -7.44
N TRP A 194 28.35 -19.66 -8.26
CA TRP A 194 28.34 -19.77 -9.73
C TRP A 194 29.52 -18.98 -10.31
N ARG A 195 29.73 -17.75 -9.83
CA ARG A 195 30.91 -16.91 -10.09
C ARG A 195 32.20 -17.68 -9.81
N ASP A 196 32.31 -18.29 -8.63
CA ASP A 196 33.56 -18.91 -8.19
C ASP A 196 33.91 -20.15 -9.05
N ARG A 197 32.90 -20.88 -9.53
CA ARG A 197 33.08 -21.95 -10.53
C ARG A 197 33.45 -21.43 -11.91
N ALA A 198 32.85 -20.32 -12.36
CA ALA A 198 33.18 -19.68 -13.64
C ALA A 198 34.61 -19.10 -13.65
N VAL A 199 35.04 -18.48 -12.55
CA VAL A 199 36.41 -17.97 -12.35
C VAL A 199 37.41 -19.13 -12.28
N ALA A 200 37.10 -20.22 -11.56
CA ALA A 200 37.95 -21.42 -11.54
C ALA A 200 38.07 -22.08 -12.93
N TRP A 201 36.98 -22.17 -13.70
CA TRP A 201 37.03 -22.65 -15.08
C TRP A 201 37.89 -21.73 -15.96
N ALA A 202 37.70 -20.42 -15.86
CA ALA A 202 38.42 -19.45 -16.68
C ALA A 202 39.91 -19.36 -16.34
N SER A 203 40.30 -19.52 -15.06
CA SER A 203 41.72 -19.53 -14.67
C SER A 203 42.51 -20.70 -15.26
N THR A 204 41.85 -21.77 -15.71
CA THR A 204 42.48 -22.91 -16.41
C THR A 204 42.59 -22.73 -17.93
N ARG A 205 42.14 -21.59 -18.50
CA ARG A 205 42.06 -21.38 -19.96
C ARG A 205 42.61 -20.01 -20.38
N SER A 206 43.42 -19.98 -21.43
CA SER A 206 44.05 -18.76 -21.97
C SER A 206 43.23 -18.05 -23.06
N ASN A 207 42.07 -18.60 -23.43
CA ASN A 207 41.27 -18.17 -24.58
C ASN A 207 40.48 -16.86 -24.32
N LEU A 208 40.01 -16.23 -25.39
CA LEU A 208 39.37 -14.92 -25.34
C LEU A 208 38.09 -14.90 -24.45
N PRO A 209 37.20 -15.93 -24.46
CA PRO A 209 36.11 -16.04 -23.49
C PRO A 209 36.56 -16.10 -22.03
N ALA A 210 37.63 -16.83 -21.71
CA ALA A 210 38.15 -16.88 -20.34
C ALA A 210 38.69 -15.51 -19.88
N ARG A 211 39.31 -14.73 -20.77
CA ARG A 211 39.73 -13.34 -20.47
C ARG A 211 38.53 -12.43 -20.16
N ILE A 212 37.41 -12.58 -20.87
CA ILE A 212 36.16 -11.84 -20.61
C ILE A 212 35.53 -12.27 -19.28
N VAL A 213 35.48 -13.58 -18.99
CA VAL A 213 34.97 -14.10 -17.72
C VAL A 213 35.81 -13.59 -16.55
N LEU A 214 37.15 -13.60 -16.66
CA LEU A 214 38.04 -13.07 -15.63
C LEU A 214 37.87 -11.56 -15.47
N SER A 215 37.83 -10.77 -16.55
CA SER A 215 37.71 -9.30 -16.44
C SER A 215 36.39 -8.84 -15.80
N LEU A 216 35.30 -9.60 -15.98
CA LEU A 216 33.97 -9.29 -15.42
C LEU A 216 33.72 -9.89 -14.02
N LEU A 217 34.29 -11.06 -13.69
CA LEU A 217 33.96 -11.82 -12.46
C LEU A 217 35.08 -11.90 -11.42
N ASP A 218 36.26 -11.31 -11.67
CA ASP A 218 37.40 -11.27 -10.72
C ASP A 218 36.97 -10.83 -9.30
N PRO A 219 37.09 -11.69 -8.28
CA PRO A 219 36.64 -11.40 -6.92
C PRO A 219 37.49 -10.35 -6.20
N THR A 220 38.68 -10.01 -6.69
CA THR A 220 39.58 -9.01 -6.09
C THR A 220 39.16 -7.57 -6.39
N ARG A 221 38.46 -7.34 -7.51
CA ARG A 221 37.91 -6.04 -7.88
C ARG A 221 36.60 -5.78 -7.14
N VAL A 222 36.53 -4.70 -6.37
CA VAL A 222 35.32 -4.26 -5.64
C VAL A 222 34.11 -4.05 -6.58
N GLU A 223 34.38 -3.72 -7.84
CA GLU A 223 33.39 -3.41 -8.88
C GLU A 223 32.81 -4.64 -9.58
N SER A 224 33.46 -5.81 -9.55
CA SER A 224 32.98 -7.01 -10.25
C SER A 224 31.61 -7.48 -9.73
N LYS A 225 31.32 -7.27 -8.44
CA LYS A 225 29.99 -7.55 -7.86
C LYS A 225 28.90 -6.62 -8.41
N ALA A 226 29.24 -5.38 -8.79
CA ALA A 226 28.31 -4.45 -9.41
C ALA A 226 28.11 -4.75 -10.90
N LEU A 227 29.19 -5.07 -11.62
CA LEU A 227 29.15 -5.51 -13.01
C LEU A 227 28.34 -6.81 -13.18
N LEU A 228 28.55 -7.81 -12.33
CA LEU A 228 27.80 -9.07 -12.35
C LEU A 228 26.31 -8.86 -12.04
N ALA A 229 25.98 -7.99 -11.07
CA ALA A 229 24.59 -7.65 -10.77
C ALA A 229 23.92 -6.95 -11.96
N ALA A 230 24.59 -5.98 -12.58
CA ALA A 230 24.08 -5.28 -13.77
C ALA A 230 23.97 -6.22 -14.99
N ALA A 231 24.87 -7.17 -15.18
CA ALA A 231 24.79 -8.14 -16.27
C ALA A 231 23.60 -9.10 -16.11
N LEU A 232 23.36 -9.63 -14.90
CA LEU A 232 22.20 -10.46 -14.61
C LEU A 232 20.88 -9.68 -14.74
N MET A 233 20.87 -8.43 -14.29
CA MET A 233 19.76 -7.48 -14.43
C MET A 233 19.43 -7.22 -15.91
N LEU A 234 20.43 -6.91 -16.73
CA LEU A 234 20.31 -6.72 -18.19
C LEU A 234 19.74 -7.95 -18.89
N ILE A 235 20.26 -9.15 -18.60
CA ILE A 235 19.79 -10.40 -19.24
C ILE A 235 18.32 -10.68 -18.85
N GLY A 236 18.00 -10.60 -17.55
CA GLY A 236 16.65 -10.88 -17.06
C GLY A 236 15.61 -9.87 -17.56
N SER A 237 15.98 -8.59 -17.65
CA SER A 237 15.09 -7.54 -18.14
C SER A 237 14.95 -7.52 -19.66
N ALA A 238 16.00 -7.87 -20.42
CA ALA A 238 15.89 -8.07 -21.86
C ALA A 238 15.00 -9.28 -22.19
N TRP A 239 15.17 -10.40 -21.49
CA TRP A 239 14.30 -11.57 -21.64
C TRP A 239 12.83 -11.25 -21.35
N LEU A 240 12.55 -10.55 -20.24
CA LEU A 240 11.21 -10.10 -19.88
C LEU A 240 10.62 -9.12 -20.92
N PHE A 241 11.43 -8.21 -21.47
CA PHE A 241 10.98 -7.30 -22.52
C PHE A 241 10.59 -8.03 -23.80
N PHE A 242 11.44 -8.95 -24.27
CA PHE A 242 11.16 -9.69 -25.50
C PHE A 242 9.96 -10.64 -25.36
N GLY A 243 9.79 -11.31 -24.21
CA GLY A 243 8.60 -12.13 -23.96
C GLY A 243 7.30 -11.31 -23.93
N VAL A 244 7.30 -10.13 -23.28
CA VAL A 244 6.13 -9.24 -23.29
C VAL A 244 5.86 -8.64 -24.67
N LEU A 245 6.90 -8.37 -25.46
CA LEU A 245 6.77 -7.91 -26.85
C LEU A 245 6.21 -9.02 -27.76
N GLU A 246 6.66 -10.26 -27.58
CA GLU A 246 6.13 -11.46 -28.27
C GLU A 246 4.65 -11.67 -27.93
N ASP A 247 4.29 -11.70 -26.64
CA ASP A 247 2.89 -11.81 -26.17
C ASP A 247 1.97 -10.74 -26.80
N VAL A 248 2.45 -9.49 -26.90
CA VAL A 248 1.70 -8.35 -27.44
C VAL A 248 1.59 -8.40 -28.97
N LEU A 249 2.60 -8.90 -29.68
CA LEU A 249 2.56 -9.09 -31.13
C LEU A 249 1.65 -10.26 -31.53
N SER A 250 1.71 -11.37 -30.79
CA SER A 250 0.92 -12.58 -31.03
C SER A 250 -0.55 -12.47 -30.62
N ASN A 251 -0.92 -11.42 -29.86
CA ASN A 251 -2.23 -11.29 -29.18
C ASN A 251 -2.53 -12.43 -28.19
N ASP A 252 -1.47 -12.90 -27.52
CA ASP A 252 -1.46 -14.06 -26.62
C ASP A 252 -2.15 -13.78 -25.26
N PRO A 253 -2.26 -14.76 -24.34
CA PRO A 253 -3.02 -14.65 -23.08
C PRO A 253 -2.76 -13.42 -22.21
N LEU A 254 -1.60 -12.77 -22.33
CA LEU A 254 -1.30 -11.50 -21.66
C LEU A 254 -2.33 -10.39 -22.00
N VAL A 255 -2.89 -10.38 -23.22
CA VAL A 255 -3.94 -9.45 -23.63
C VAL A 255 -5.27 -9.69 -22.89
N GLN A 256 -5.51 -10.92 -22.41
CA GLN A 256 -6.64 -11.20 -21.51
C GLN A 256 -6.36 -10.72 -20.08
N VAL A 257 -5.11 -10.83 -19.62
CA VAL A 257 -4.67 -10.28 -18.32
C VAL A 257 -4.79 -8.76 -18.30
N ASP A 258 -4.37 -8.08 -19.37
CA ASP A 258 -4.51 -6.63 -19.56
C ASP A 258 -5.96 -6.15 -19.31
N ARG A 259 -6.94 -6.81 -19.92
CA ARG A 259 -8.38 -6.47 -19.74
C ARG A 259 -8.86 -6.72 -18.31
N ARG A 260 -8.45 -7.83 -17.67
CA ARG A 260 -8.83 -8.16 -16.29
C ARG A 260 -8.23 -7.18 -15.28
N VAL A 261 -6.95 -6.81 -15.44
CA VAL A 261 -6.26 -5.83 -14.60
C VAL A 261 -6.88 -4.44 -14.77
N TYR A 262 -7.16 -4.03 -16.02
CA TYR A 262 -7.85 -2.76 -16.30
C TYR A 262 -9.22 -2.70 -15.59
N ALA A 263 -10.08 -3.71 -15.78
CA ALA A 263 -11.41 -3.75 -15.17
C ALA A 263 -11.35 -3.75 -13.63
N MET A 264 -10.48 -4.58 -13.04
CA MET A 264 -10.26 -4.61 -11.58
C MET A 264 -9.82 -3.24 -11.03
N LEU A 265 -8.95 -2.53 -11.75
CA LEU A 265 -8.49 -1.20 -11.33
C LEU A 265 -9.57 -0.12 -11.51
N GLN A 266 -10.40 -0.18 -12.56
CA GLN A 266 -11.52 0.76 -12.70
C GLN A 266 -12.55 0.57 -11.57
N MET A 267 -12.86 -0.67 -11.17
CA MET A 267 -13.75 -0.94 -10.01
C MET A 267 -13.22 -0.38 -8.68
N LEU A 268 -11.92 -0.12 -8.56
CA LEU A 268 -11.30 0.50 -7.38
C LEU A 268 -11.27 2.03 -7.42
N ARG A 269 -11.73 2.67 -8.51
CA ARG A 269 -11.67 4.13 -8.64
C ARG A 269 -12.58 4.87 -7.68
N THR A 270 -12.11 6.04 -7.25
CA THR A 270 -12.78 6.95 -6.32
C THR A 270 -12.24 8.37 -6.53
N ALA A 271 -13.06 9.42 -6.37
CA ALA A 271 -12.59 10.81 -6.57
C ALA A 271 -11.31 11.18 -5.79
N TRP A 272 -11.13 10.62 -4.58
CA TRP A 272 -9.94 10.83 -3.75
C TRP A 272 -8.74 9.98 -4.19
N GLY A 273 -8.96 8.74 -4.62
CA GLY A 273 -7.91 7.91 -5.23
C GLY A 273 -7.45 8.47 -6.58
N ASP A 274 -8.38 9.04 -7.36
CA ASP A 274 -8.11 9.70 -8.63
C ASP A 274 -7.28 10.96 -8.44
N SER A 275 -7.64 11.86 -7.51
CA SER A 275 -6.79 13.02 -7.16
C SER A 275 -5.41 12.59 -6.66
N LEU A 276 -5.31 11.58 -5.80
CA LEU A 276 -4.01 11.06 -5.36
C LEU A 276 -3.16 10.49 -6.52
N MET A 277 -3.78 9.74 -7.44
CA MET A 277 -3.09 9.10 -8.55
C MET A 277 -2.75 10.06 -9.69
N VAL A 278 -3.53 11.13 -9.87
CA VAL A 278 -3.20 12.25 -10.75
C VAL A 278 -1.98 13.01 -10.20
N ALA A 279 -1.99 13.42 -8.92
CA ALA A 279 -0.83 14.05 -8.27
C ALA A 279 0.45 13.18 -8.36
N VAL A 280 0.29 11.85 -8.27
CA VAL A 280 1.38 10.89 -8.50
C VAL A 280 1.86 10.85 -9.95
N THR A 281 0.97 10.84 -10.96
CA THR A 281 1.43 10.83 -12.37
C THR A 281 2.04 12.16 -12.80
N GLU A 282 1.63 13.28 -12.20
CA GLU A 282 2.14 14.63 -12.45
C GLU A 282 3.59 14.80 -12.01
N LEU A 283 3.98 14.20 -10.87
CA LEU A 283 5.39 14.09 -10.46
C LEU A 283 6.25 13.25 -11.42
N GLY A 284 5.63 12.44 -12.27
CA GLY A 284 6.25 11.70 -13.36
C GLY A 284 6.02 12.28 -14.75
N SER A 285 5.43 13.48 -14.85
CA SER A 285 5.07 14.13 -16.12
C SER A 285 6.29 14.60 -16.92
N ALA A 286 6.09 14.90 -18.21
CA ALA A 286 7.16 15.45 -19.04
C ALA A 286 7.74 16.78 -18.48
N PRO A 287 6.95 17.79 -18.05
CA PRO A 287 7.49 19.00 -17.42
C PRO A 287 8.35 18.74 -16.18
N ALA A 288 7.86 17.90 -15.25
CA ALA A 288 8.56 17.57 -14.02
C ALA A 288 9.89 16.83 -14.31
N VAL A 289 9.85 15.82 -15.19
CA VAL A 289 11.02 15.01 -15.55
C VAL A 289 12.04 15.82 -16.36
N ILE A 290 11.62 16.67 -17.31
CA ILE A 290 12.51 17.58 -18.06
C ILE A 290 13.21 18.57 -17.12
N SER A 291 12.50 19.08 -16.12
CA SER A 291 13.10 19.97 -15.12
C SER A 291 14.17 19.28 -14.28
N ILE A 292 13.96 18.00 -13.89
CA ILE A 292 14.97 17.18 -13.20
C ILE A 292 16.17 16.91 -14.11
N ILE A 293 15.93 16.51 -15.37
CA ILE A 293 17.00 16.29 -16.37
C ILE A 293 17.85 17.55 -16.54
N THR A 294 17.21 18.72 -16.62
CA THR A 294 17.87 20.02 -16.77
C THR A 294 18.66 20.40 -15.52
N ALA A 295 18.07 20.31 -14.33
CA ALA A 295 18.73 20.65 -13.07
C ALA A 295 19.95 19.75 -12.77
N VAL A 296 19.84 18.44 -13.02
CA VAL A 296 20.96 17.49 -12.92
C VAL A 296 22.04 17.80 -13.96
N SER A 297 21.66 18.15 -15.19
CA SER A 297 22.61 18.50 -16.26
C SER A 297 23.41 19.76 -15.94
N LEU A 298 22.73 20.83 -15.50
CA LEU A 298 23.35 22.08 -15.07
C LEU A 298 24.29 21.87 -13.88
N TRP A 299 23.89 21.05 -12.90
CA TRP A 299 24.74 20.72 -11.76
C TRP A 299 25.97 19.91 -12.16
N LEU A 300 25.85 18.93 -13.05
CA LEU A 300 26.99 18.14 -13.57
C LEU A 300 27.95 19.02 -14.38
N ALA A 301 27.44 19.92 -15.22
CA ALA A 301 28.24 20.90 -15.95
C ALA A 301 28.98 21.87 -15.01
N ALA A 302 28.29 22.42 -14.00
CA ALA A 302 28.89 23.28 -12.98
C ALA A 302 29.96 22.56 -12.13
N LYS A 303 29.83 21.23 -11.94
CA LYS A 303 30.87 20.38 -11.34
C LYS A 303 31.89 19.83 -12.35
N ARG A 304 31.85 20.25 -13.62
CA ARG A 304 32.72 19.83 -14.73
C ARG A 304 32.81 18.31 -14.92
N CYS A 305 31.78 17.57 -14.51
CA CYS A 305 31.69 16.11 -14.60
C CYS A 305 31.21 15.70 -16.01
N TRP A 306 31.95 16.11 -17.03
CA TRP A 306 31.53 16.04 -18.43
C TRP A 306 31.29 14.61 -18.93
N ARG A 307 32.01 13.61 -18.40
CA ARG A 307 31.74 12.20 -18.75
C ARG A 307 30.42 11.74 -18.15
N THR A 308 30.17 12.02 -16.87
CA THR A 308 28.88 11.73 -16.24
C THR A 308 27.72 12.47 -16.92
N LEU A 309 27.91 13.71 -17.36
CA LEU A 309 26.92 14.45 -18.13
C LEU A 309 26.63 13.80 -19.50
N GLY A 310 27.67 13.36 -20.22
CA GLY A 310 27.51 12.64 -21.48
C GLY A 310 26.68 11.36 -21.32
N TYR A 311 26.97 10.56 -20.28
CA TYR A 311 26.17 9.37 -19.96
C TYR A 311 24.73 9.71 -19.52
N TRP A 312 24.52 10.81 -18.77
CA TRP A 312 23.19 11.27 -18.37
C TRP A 312 22.32 11.66 -19.58
N LEU A 313 22.87 12.46 -20.50
CA LEU A 313 22.17 12.89 -21.71
C LEU A 313 21.95 11.73 -22.70
N ALA A 314 22.93 10.82 -22.83
CA ALA A 314 22.76 9.60 -23.63
C ALA A 314 21.66 8.69 -23.06
N ALA A 315 21.53 8.59 -21.73
CA ALA A 315 20.48 7.80 -21.10
C ALA A 315 19.08 8.29 -21.52
N VAL A 316 18.83 9.59 -21.37
CA VAL A 316 17.57 10.24 -21.75
C VAL A 316 17.33 10.18 -23.26
N GLY A 317 18.31 10.63 -24.07
CA GLY A 317 18.14 10.76 -25.52
C GLY A 317 17.84 9.44 -26.21
N PHE A 318 18.54 8.36 -25.86
CA PHE A 318 18.27 7.03 -26.40
C PHE A 318 16.93 6.47 -25.95
N ALA A 319 16.55 6.69 -24.67
CA ALA A 319 15.24 6.26 -24.16
C ALA A 319 14.09 6.97 -24.89
N GLN A 320 14.22 8.28 -25.17
CA GLN A 320 13.22 9.04 -25.92
C GLN A 320 13.06 8.51 -27.34
N LEU A 321 14.18 8.31 -28.04
CA LEU A 321 14.21 7.79 -29.41
C LEU A 321 13.57 6.40 -29.48
N LEU A 322 13.98 5.49 -28.59
CA LEU A 322 13.51 4.11 -28.59
C LEU A 322 12.00 4.00 -28.27
N VAL A 323 11.49 4.79 -27.32
CA VAL A 323 10.05 4.88 -27.02
C VAL A 323 9.26 5.39 -28.23
N TRP A 324 9.75 6.41 -28.93
CA TRP A 324 9.12 6.90 -30.16
C TRP A 324 9.15 5.87 -31.29
N THR A 325 10.30 5.25 -31.58
CA THR A 325 10.41 4.20 -32.60
C THR A 325 9.44 3.05 -32.33
N LEU A 326 9.37 2.54 -31.09
CA LEU A 326 8.45 1.45 -30.74
C LEU A 326 6.98 1.88 -30.85
N LYS A 327 6.62 3.08 -30.40
CA LYS A 327 5.24 3.61 -30.57
C LYS A 327 4.81 3.67 -32.02
N PHE A 328 5.62 4.28 -32.89
CA PHE A 328 5.28 4.46 -34.30
C PHE A 328 5.35 3.17 -35.13
N THR A 329 6.11 2.15 -34.70
CA THR A 329 6.17 0.85 -35.39
C THR A 329 5.10 -0.15 -34.94
N LEU A 330 4.67 -0.11 -33.67
CA LEU A 330 3.75 -1.11 -33.10
C LEU A 330 2.28 -0.67 -33.12
N GLY A 331 1.98 0.62 -33.20
CA GLY A 331 0.63 1.14 -33.47
C GLY A 331 -0.45 0.84 -32.42
N ARG A 332 -0.11 0.24 -31.27
CA ARG A 332 -1.07 -0.30 -30.30
C ARG A 332 -1.99 0.78 -29.70
N ALA A 333 -3.30 0.52 -29.67
CA ALA A 333 -4.29 1.39 -29.05
C ALA A 333 -4.25 1.37 -27.50
N ARG A 334 -4.72 2.45 -26.87
CA ARG A 334 -4.85 2.61 -25.40
C ARG A 334 -6.15 1.97 -24.86
N PRO A 335 -6.26 1.74 -23.53
CA PRO A 335 -7.51 1.28 -22.92
C PRO A 335 -8.65 2.30 -23.01
N THR A 336 -8.31 3.59 -22.96
CA THR A 336 -9.24 4.73 -23.02
C THR A 336 -8.67 5.87 -23.84
N GLU A 337 -9.52 6.55 -24.61
CA GLU A 337 -9.18 7.68 -25.48
C GLU A 337 -9.03 9.00 -24.68
N ILE A 338 -8.06 9.03 -23.77
CA ILE A 338 -7.71 10.19 -22.92
C ILE A 338 -7.07 11.32 -23.74
N TYR A 339 -6.38 10.99 -24.84
CA TYR A 339 -5.64 11.93 -25.68
C TYR A 339 -6.20 11.92 -27.10
N SER A 340 -6.63 13.08 -27.60
CA SER A 340 -6.98 13.29 -29.00
C SER A 340 -5.74 13.77 -29.80
N GLY A 341 -5.74 13.53 -31.11
CA GLY A 341 -4.66 13.97 -31.99
C GLY A 341 -3.43 13.04 -31.99
N ILE A 342 -2.26 13.59 -31.69
CA ILE A 342 -0.96 13.08 -32.20
C ILE A 342 -0.40 11.85 -31.45
N ASP A 343 -0.88 11.53 -30.23
CA ASP A 343 -0.35 10.40 -29.45
C ASP A 343 -1.38 9.28 -29.11
N PRO A 344 -1.98 8.60 -30.13
CA PRO A 344 -2.91 7.50 -29.89
C PRO A 344 -2.25 6.24 -29.30
N PHE A 345 -0.92 6.11 -29.40
CA PHE A 345 -0.23 4.85 -29.14
C PHE A 345 0.08 4.58 -27.66
N SER A 346 -0.13 3.34 -27.23
CA SER A 346 -0.06 2.90 -25.84
C SER A 346 1.28 2.25 -25.47
N PHE A 347 1.84 1.43 -26.35
CA PHE A 347 3.04 0.63 -26.11
C PHE A 347 4.30 1.28 -26.72
N PRO A 348 5.43 1.36 -25.98
CA PRO A 348 5.55 1.24 -24.53
C PRO A 348 5.07 2.52 -23.83
N SER A 349 4.75 2.44 -22.54
CA SER A 349 4.37 3.62 -21.76
C SER A 349 5.54 4.57 -21.55
N GLY A 350 5.57 5.68 -22.29
CA GLY A 350 6.65 6.68 -22.24
C GLY A 350 6.87 7.31 -20.86
N HIS A 351 5.81 7.52 -20.07
CA HIS A 351 5.92 7.98 -18.68
C HIS A 351 6.70 6.95 -17.84
N ALA A 352 6.29 5.68 -17.84
CA ALA A 352 7.00 4.65 -17.09
C ALA A 352 8.46 4.49 -17.55
N ALA A 353 8.70 4.51 -18.87
CA ALA A 353 10.02 4.33 -19.48
C ALA A 353 11.00 5.47 -19.16
N MET A 354 10.55 6.72 -19.15
CA MET A 354 11.40 7.85 -18.75
C MET A 354 11.69 7.88 -17.26
N ASN A 355 10.67 7.65 -16.42
CA ASN A 355 10.87 7.71 -14.97
C ASN A 355 11.81 6.60 -14.47
N ILE A 356 11.77 5.38 -15.03
CA ILE A 356 12.75 4.34 -14.69
C ILE A 356 14.17 4.67 -15.17
N VAL A 357 14.34 5.28 -16.34
CA VAL A 357 15.68 5.64 -16.85
C VAL A 357 16.29 6.77 -16.03
N VAL A 358 15.51 7.85 -15.79
CA VAL A 358 15.96 9.03 -15.03
C VAL A 358 16.21 8.68 -13.57
N TYR A 359 15.23 8.14 -12.84
CA TYR A 359 15.41 7.81 -11.43
C TYR A 359 16.30 6.58 -11.20
N GLY A 360 16.28 5.59 -12.10
CA GLY A 360 17.13 4.40 -12.00
C GLY A 360 18.62 4.70 -12.22
N PHE A 361 18.97 5.48 -13.24
CA PHE A 361 20.35 5.87 -13.47
C PHE A 361 20.85 6.89 -12.41
N LEU A 362 19.98 7.81 -11.96
CA LEU A 362 20.27 8.66 -10.80
C LEU A 362 20.54 7.85 -9.54
N ALA A 363 19.72 6.84 -9.25
CA ALA A 363 19.91 5.95 -8.10
C ALA A 363 21.26 5.21 -8.16
N PHE A 364 21.65 4.71 -9.35
CA PHE A 364 22.99 4.15 -9.57
C PHE A 364 24.12 5.15 -9.25
N LEU A 365 24.04 6.38 -9.79
CA LEU A 365 25.04 7.44 -9.57
C LEU A 365 25.17 7.84 -8.08
N LEU A 366 24.05 7.88 -7.34
CA LEU A 366 24.00 8.18 -5.90
C LEU A 366 24.47 7.01 -5.04
N ALA A 367 24.15 5.77 -5.44
CA ALA A 367 24.42 4.56 -4.67
C ALA A 367 25.88 4.10 -4.77
N ARG A 368 26.53 4.21 -5.94
CA ARG A 368 27.82 3.53 -6.25
C ARG A 368 28.89 3.59 -5.13
N ALA A 369 29.08 4.75 -4.51
CA ALA A 369 30.09 5.01 -3.48
C ALA A 369 29.59 4.90 -2.02
N LYS A 370 28.47 4.20 -1.76
CA LYS A 370 27.84 4.08 -0.43
C LYS A 370 27.92 2.66 0.18
N PRO A 371 27.77 2.52 1.52
CA PRO A 371 27.60 1.22 2.18
C PRO A 371 26.36 0.47 1.67
N VAL A 372 26.35 -0.86 1.80
CA VAL A 372 25.29 -1.74 1.25
C VAL A 372 23.88 -1.36 1.76
N GLY A 373 23.71 -1.05 3.03
CA GLY A 373 22.42 -0.60 3.57
C GLY A 373 21.90 0.68 2.92
N THR A 374 22.77 1.67 2.73
CA THR A 374 22.45 2.93 2.05
C THR A 374 22.19 2.72 0.55
N LYS A 375 22.92 1.80 -0.10
CA LYS A 375 22.66 1.39 -1.50
C LYS A 375 21.25 0.83 -1.64
N ILE A 376 20.88 -0.14 -0.79
CA ILE A 376 19.54 -0.73 -0.77
C ILE A 376 18.47 0.34 -0.51
N ALA A 377 18.68 1.25 0.45
CA ALA A 377 17.75 2.34 0.71
C ALA A 377 17.53 3.26 -0.51
N ILE A 378 18.61 3.70 -1.18
CA ILE A 378 18.51 4.54 -2.39
C ILE A 378 17.77 3.81 -3.52
N THR A 379 18.12 2.54 -3.78
CA THR A 379 17.48 1.73 -4.83
C THR A 379 16.00 1.46 -4.53
N LEU A 380 15.64 1.18 -3.27
CA LEU A 380 14.24 0.97 -2.87
C LEU A 380 13.42 2.27 -2.94
N SER A 381 13.98 3.42 -2.54
CA SER A 381 13.30 4.72 -2.69
C SER A 381 13.10 5.12 -4.15
N ALA A 382 14.05 4.82 -5.03
CA ALA A 382 13.86 5.04 -6.47
C ALA A 382 12.80 4.08 -7.06
N ALA A 383 12.88 2.79 -6.73
CA ALA A 383 11.90 1.80 -7.16
C ALA A 383 10.48 2.13 -6.66
N MET A 384 10.34 2.61 -5.43
CA MET A 384 9.10 3.12 -4.84
C MET A 384 8.46 4.21 -5.72
N VAL A 385 9.22 5.24 -6.08
CA VAL A 385 8.72 6.34 -6.93
C VAL A 385 8.37 5.84 -8.34
N ILE A 386 9.25 5.06 -8.97
CA ILE A 386 9.04 4.49 -10.31
C ILE A 386 7.77 3.62 -10.34
N LEU A 387 7.59 2.74 -9.36
CA LEU A 387 6.43 1.83 -9.30
C LEU A 387 5.13 2.56 -8.94
N LEU A 388 5.17 3.60 -8.13
CA LEU A 388 3.99 4.40 -7.80
C LEU A 388 3.50 5.20 -9.02
N ILE A 389 4.42 5.81 -9.79
CA ILE A 389 4.13 6.45 -11.08
C ILE A 389 3.63 5.42 -12.11
N ALA A 390 4.27 4.25 -12.19
CA ALA A 390 3.85 3.18 -13.09
C ALA A 390 2.44 2.66 -12.75
N PHE A 391 2.12 2.53 -11.45
CA PHE A 391 0.81 2.11 -10.98
C PHE A 391 -0.29 3.14 -11.26
N SER A 392 -0.02 4.45 -11.09
CA SER A 392 -1.04 5.46 -11.40
C SER A 392 -1.43 5.47 -12.89
N ARG A 393 -0.49 5.20 -13.81
CA ARG A 393 -0.81 5.03 -15.25
C ARG A 393 -1.79 3.87 -15.52
N LEU A 394 -1.73 2.79 -14.72
CA LEU A 394 -2.65 1.65 -14.83
C LEU A 394 -4.01 1.97 -14.18
N TYR A 395 -3.99 2.53 -12.97
CA TYR A 395 -5.20 2.90 -12.22
C TYR A 395 -6.07 3.92 -12.98
N LEU A 396 -5.45 4.97 -13.55
CA LEU A 396 -6.13 5.99 -14.35
C LEU A 396 -6.55 5.49 -15.75
N GLY A 397 -6.27 4.23 -16.11
CA GLY A 397 -6.64 3.63 -17.40
C GLY A 397 -5.78 4.06 -18.60
N ALA A 398 -4.69 4.80 -18.39
CA ALA A 398 -3.94 5.43 -19.47
C ALA A 398 -3.06 4.47 -20.30
N HIS A 399 -2.77 3.27 -19.78
CA HIS A 399 -1.96 2.23 -20.40
C HIS A 399 -2.40 0.83 -19.95
N TRP A 400 -2.10 -0.19 -20.76
CA TRP A 400 -2.26 -1.60 -20.41
C TRP A 400 -1.17 -2.08 -19.43
N PHE A 401 -1.41 -3.19 -18.74
CA PHE A 401 -0.45 -3.78 -17.80
C PHE A 401 0.86 -4.19 -18.50
N SER A 402 0.74 -4.80 -19.67
CA SER A 402 1.86 -5.15 -20.55
C SER A 402 2.65 -3.93 -21.06
N ASP A 403 2.00 -2.80 -21.38
CA ASP A 403 2.71 -1.56 -21.81
C ASP A 403 3.67 -1.07 -20.72
N VAL A 404 3.23 -1.16 -19.47
CA VAL A 404 4.00 -0.73 -18.28
C VAL A 404 5.08 -1.76 -17.96
N LEU A 405 4.77 -3.06 -18.03
CA LEU A 405 5.76 -4.12 -17.83
C LEU A 405 6.89 -4.08 -18.89
N ALA A 406 6.54 -3.78 -20.14
CA ALA A 406 7.49 -3.53 -21.22
C ALA A 406 8.35 -2.28 -20.96
N SER A 407 7.76 -1.15 -20.56
CA SER A 407 8.52 0.05 -20.19
C SER A 407 9.50 -0.18 -19.04
N LEU A 408 9.07 -0.91 -18.01
CA LEU A 408 9.90 -1.21 -16.85
C LEU A 408 11.03 -2.17 -17.23
N SER A 409 10.77 -3.23 -18.00
CA SER A 409 11.81 -4.17 -18.44
C SER A 409 12.82 -3.52 -19.41
N LEU A 410 12.35 -2.76 -20.40
CA LEU A 410 13.20 -2.05 -21.36
C LEU A 410 14.08 -0.99 -20.69
N GLY A 411 13.50 -0.18 -19.81
CA GLY A 411 14.23 0.85 -19.08
C GLY A 411 15.23 0.28 -18.08
N LEU A 412 14.90 -0.84 -17.42
CA LEU A 412 15.82 -1.56 -16.54
C LEU A 412 17.01 -2.14 -17.33
N ALA A 413 16.78 -2.66 -18.54
CA ALA A 413 17.82 -3.12 -19.45
C ALA A 413 18.77 -1.98 -19.84
N TRP A 414 18.22 -0.82 -20.23
CA TRP A 414 19.02 0.34 -20.62
C TRP A 414 19.84 0.91 -19.47
N VAL A 415 19.25 1.06 -18.28
CA VAL A 415 19.99 1.49 -17.06
C VAL A 415 21.08 0.49 -16.68
N ALA A 416 20.84 -0.82 -16.83
CA ALA A 416 21.84 -1.85 -16.55
C ALA A 416 23.02 -1.81 -17.54
N LEU A 417 22.73 -1.68 -18.84
CA LEU A 417 23.76 -1.54 -19.89
C LEU A 417 24.60 -0.27 -19.70
N LEU A 418 23.95 0.87 -19.40
CA LEU A 418 24.63 2.12 -19.05
C LEU A 418 25.46 2.00 -17.77
N SER A 419 24.99 1.26 -16.77
CA SER A 419 25.75 1.03 -15.53
C SER A 419 27.05 0.25 -15.81
N ILE A 420 26.99 -0.78 -16.67
CA ILE A 420 28.17 -1.54 -17.12
C ILE A 420 29.13 -0.63 -17.90
N ALA A 421 28.61 0.11 -18.88
CA ALA A 421 29.42 1.01 -19.71
C ALA A 421 30.06 2.14 -18.87
N TYR A 422 29.33 2.71 -17.93
CA TYR A 422 29.83 3.74 -17.03
C TYR A 422 30.96 3.20 -16.13
N LEU A 423 30.76 2.05 -15.48
CA LEU A 423 31.78 1.43 -14.62
C LEU A 423 33.07 1.09 -15.38
N ASN A 424 32.98 0.73 -16.67
CA ASN A 424 34.14 0.37 -17.48
C ASN A 424 34.90 1.58 -18.07
N HIS A 425 34.25 2.72 -18.29
CA HIS A 425 34.85 3.87 -19.00
C HIS A 425 35.01 5.16 -18.16
N VAL A 426 34.24 5.32 -17.09
CA VAL A 426 34.24 6.55 -16.27
C VAL A 426 35.05 6.32 -15.00
N GLY A 427 36.27 6.86 -14.98
CA GLY A 427 37.11 6.92 -13.79
C GLY A 427 36.50 7.76 -12.65
N PRO A 428 37.26 8.05 -11.58
CA PRO A 428 36.72 8.54 -10.30
C PRO A 428 36.27 10.02 -10.29
N GLU A 429 35.38 10.43 -11.20
CA GLU A 429 34.59 11.67 -11.10
C GLU A 429 33.76 11.64 -9.79
N LYS A 430 34.12 12.47 -8.81
CA LYS A 430 33.53 12.49 -7.46
C LYS A 430 32.18 13.23 -7.42
N VAL A 431 31.15 12.63 -8.05
CA VAL A 431 29.75 13.04 -7.87
C VAL A 431 29.39 12.95 -6.38
N SER A 432 29.12 14.10 -5.76
CA SER A 432 28.79 14.20 -4.34
C SER A 432 27.28 13.96 -4.15
N ALA A 433 26.93 12.82 -3.57
CA ALA A 433 25.54 12.35 -3.49
C ALA A 433 24.59 13.31 -2.73
N LEU A 434 25.07 13.97 -1.67
CA LEU A 434 24.22 14.87 -0.85
C LEU A 434 23.72 16.10 -1.64
N PRO A 435 24.58 16.96 -2.22
CA PRO A 435 24.10 18.10 -3.01
C PRO A 435 23.34 17.69 -4.27
N LEU A 436 23.65 16.55 -4.91
CA LEU A 436 22.84 16.05 -6.03
C LEU A 436 21.43 15.63 -5.57
N SER A 437 21.32 14.97 -4.42
CA SER A 437 20.01 14.64 -3.82
C SER A 437 19.24 15.89 -3.39
N MET A 438 19.93 16.94 -2.92
CA MET A 438 19.32 18.23 -2.60
C MET A 438 18.80 18.94 -3.84
N VAL A 439 19.55 18.95 -4.95
CA VAL A 439 19.08 19.52 -6.23
C VAL A 439 17.83 18.79 -6.70
N VAL A 440 17.86 17.46 -6.78
CA VAL A 440 16.70 16.67 -7.26
C VAL A 440 15.50 16.81 -6.32
N GLY A 441 15.71 16.77 -5.01
CA GLY A 441 14.64 16.97 -4.03
C GLY A 441 14.03 18.37 -4.07
N LEU A 442 14.84 19.41 -4.29
CA LEU A 442 14.37 20.79 -4.42
C LEU A 442 13.61 21.01 -5.74
N THR A 443 14.11 20.45 -6.86
CA THR A 443 13.39 20.48 -8.15
C THR A 443 12.04 19.75 -8.07
N LEU A 444 11.99 18.59 -7.41
CA LEU A 444 10.73 17.87 -7.16
C LEU A 444 9.77 18.68 -6.26
N ALA A 445 10.26 19.24 -5.16
CA ALA A 445 9.42 20.00 -4.23
C ALA A 445 8.88 21.30 -4.85
N LEU A 446 9.69 22.02 -5.62
CA LEU A 446 9.30 23.30 -6.23
C LEU A 446 8.54 23.09 -7.55
N VAL A 447 9.13 22.40 -8.53
CA VAL A 447 8.54 22.28 -9.87
C VAL A 447 7.50 21.17 -9.94
N GLY A 448 7.76 20.02 -9.31
CA GLY A 448 6.74 18.97 -9.17
C GLY A 448 5.55 19.47 -8.35
N GLY A 449 5.81 20.20 -7.25
CA GLY A 449 4.77 20.87 -6.46
C GLY A 449 3.99 21.92 -7.24
N TRP A 450 4.64 22.70 -8.12
CA TRP A 450 3.97 23.68 -8.99
C TRP A 450 3.03 23.02 -10.02
N VAL A 451 3.52 22.01 -10.75
CA VAL A 451 2.72 21.24 -11.73
C VAL A 451 1.47 20.63 -11.07
N VAL A 452 1.63 20.03 -9.89
CA VAL A 452 0.55 19.42 -9.07
C VAL A 452 -0.43 20.47 -8.47
N VAL A 453 -0.18 21.77 -8.63
CA VAL A 453 -1.10 22.84 -8.22
C VAL A 453 -1.78 23.49 -9.42
N GLU A 454 -1.04 23.74 -10.51
CA GLU A 454 -1.54 24.43 -11.70
C GLU A 454 -2.36 23.51 -12.62
N ASP A 455 -1.79 22.38 -13.03
CA ASP A 455 -2.38 21.49 -14.05
C ASP A 455 -3.46 20.55 -13.48
N HIS A 456 -3.45 20.32 -12.15
CA HIS A 456 -4.22 19.27 -11.47
C HIS A 456 -5.72 19.25 -11.75
N ARG A 457 -6.34 20.41 -12.00
CA ARG A 457 -7.77 20.48 -12.35
C ARG A 457 -8.04 20.08 -13.81
N ALA A 458 -7.10 20.36 -14.71
CA ALA A 458 -7.19 19.97 -16.11
C ALA A 458 -6.90 18.47 -16.28
N ASP A 459 -5.82 17.96 -15.69
CA ASP A 459 -5.47 16.54 -15.73
C ASP A 459 -6.56 15.68 -15.05
N LEU A 460 -7.13 16.11 -13.91
CA LEU A 460 -8.31 15.43 -13.33
C LEU A 460 -9.51 15.36 -14.29
N ALA A 461 -9.79 16.43 -15.03
CA ALA A 461 -10.87 16.44 -16.03
C ALA A 461 -10.54 15.64 -17.30
N GLN A 462 -9.25 15.38 -17.56
CA GLN A 462 -8.75 14.55 -18.65
C GLN A 462 -8.77 13.05 -18.32
N TYR A 463 -8.30 12.65 -17.13
CA TYR A 463 -8.33 11.25 -16.67
C TYR A 463 -9.67 10.82 -16.08
N ALA A 464 -10.61 11.75 -15.86
CA ALA A 464 -11.97 11.44 -15.41
C ALA A 464 -12.57 10.31 -16.27
N TYR A 465 -13.05 9.24 -15.63
CA TYR A 465 -13.65 8.12 -16.34
C TYR A 465 -14.92 8.58 -17.06
N ARG A 466 -14.84 8.64 -18.40
CA ARG A 466 -15.99 8.86 -19.28
C ARG A 466 -16.42 7.49 -19.79
N PRO A 467 -17.53 6.89 -19.30
CA PRO A 467 -18.09 5.72 -19.95
C PRO A 467 -18.41 6.10 -21.40
N ARG A 468 -18.02 5.25 -22.34
CA ARG A 468 -18.25 5.47 -23.77
C ARG A 468 -19.76 5.49 -24.02
N SER A 469 -20.31 6.69 -24.20
CA SER A 469 -21.72 6.92 -24.50
C SER A 469 -22.00 6.56 -25.96
N ASP A 470 -22.26 5.28 -26.24
CA ASP A 470 -22.73 4.87 -27.56
C ASP A 470 -24.18 5.37 -27.73
N THR A 471 -24.38 6.35 -28.61
CA THR A 471 -25.71 6.87 -28.96
C THR A 471 -26.47 5.82 -29.79
N VAL A 472 -27.70 5.51 -29.41
CA VAL A 472 -28.56 4.55 -30.13
C VAL A 472 -29.94 5.17 -30.41
N PRO A 473 -30.50 5.05 -31.63
CA PRO A 473 -31.87 5.48 -31.89
C PRO A 473 -32.90 4.80 -30.99
N VAL A 474 -33.92 5.53 -30.53
CA VAL A 474 -35.02 4.97 -29.72
C VAL A 474 -35.69 3.76 -30.38
N ALA A 475 -35.81 3.73 -31.71
CA ALA A 475 -36.37 2.60 -32.45
C ALA A 475 -35.52 1.32 -32.30
N ASP A 476 -34.23 1.41 -32.54
CA ASP A 476 -33.27 0.29 -32.41
C ASP A 476 -33.22 -0.22 -30.96
N TRP A 477 -33.32 0.69 -29.97
CA TRP A 477 -33.34 0.31 -28.56
C TRP A 477 -34.56 -0.51 -28.18
N ARG A 478 -35.76 -0.05 -28.61
CA ARG A 478 -37.03 -0.77 -28.39
C ARG A 478 -37.03 -2.16 -29.05
N ALA A 479 -36.49 -2.29 -30.27
CA ALA A 479 -36.48 -3.56 -31.01
C ALA A 479 -35.65 -4.68 -30.34
N ASP A 480 -34.32 -4.50 -30.29
CA ASP A 480 -33.39 -5.48 -29.70
C ASP A 480 -32.24 -4.84 -28.89
N GLY A 481 -32.02 -3.51 -28.99
CA GLY A 481 -30.95 -2.83 -28.27
C GLY A 481 -31.02 -3.01 -26.75
N TRP A 482 -32.23 -3.05 -26.18
CA TRP A 482 -32.46 -3.32 -24.76
C TRP A 482 -31.84 -4.63 -24.25
N ARG A 483 -31.59 -5.61 -25.12
CA ARG A 483 -30.97 -6.91 -24.79
C ARG A 483 -29.44 -6.84 -24.66
N ARG A 484 -28.81 -5.71 -25.02
CA ARG A 484 -27.35 -5.50 -24.91
C ARG A 484 -26.90 -5.23 -23.47
N LEU A 485 -27.81 -4.80 -22.59
CA LEU A 485 -27.52 -4.60 -21.17
C LEU A 485 -27.65 -5.89 -20.37
N ALA A 486 -26.92 -5.96 -19.25
CA ALA A 486 -26.98 -7.08 -18.32
C ALA A 486 -28.41 -7.25 -17.75
N SER A 487 -28.87 -8.49 -17.66
CA SER A 487 -30.20 -8.83 -17.10
C SER A 487 -30.20 -9.02 -15.57
N THR A 488 -29.00 -9.05 -14.97
CA THR A 488 -28.76 -9.20 -13.53
C THR A 488 -27.63 -8.27 -13.10
N ARG A 489 -27.72 -7.75 -11.87
CA ARG A 489 -26.64 -7.02 -11.19
C ARG A 489 -25.44 -7.94 -11.03
N THR A 490 -24.24 -7.39 -11.14
CA THR A 490 -22.98 -8.08 -10.86
C THR A 490 -22.29 -7.44 -9.65
N ASP A 491 -22.03 -8.20 -8.59
CA ASP A 491 -21.34 -7.66 -7.41
C ASP A 491 -19.82 -7.54 -7.63
N LEU A 492 -19.09 -6.97 -6.65
CA LEU A 492 -17.63 -6.82 -6.68
C LEU A 492 -16.88 -8.16 -6.79
N GLY A 493 -17.52 -9.28 -6.44
CA GLY A 493 -16.98 -10.63 -6.64
C GLY A 493 -17.05 -11.14 -8.09
N GLY A 494 -17.86 -10.51 -8.95
CA GLY A 494 -18.20 -11.02 -10.28
C GLY A 494 -19.40 -11.96 -10.33
N ASP A 495 -20.04 -12.23 -9.18
CA ASP A 495 -21.23 -13.07 -9.07
C ASP A 495 -22.50 -12.33 -9.54
N ALA A 496 -23.41 -13.07 -10.18
CA ALA A 496 -24.69 -12.56 -10.68
C ALA A 496 -25.78 -12.61 -9.60
N GLU A 497 -26.45 -11.48 -9.39
CA GLU A 497 -27.30 -11.19 -8.24
C GLU A 497 -28.74 -10.84 -8.68
N GLU A 498 -29.34 -9.76 -8.17
CA GLU A 498 -30.74 -9.42 -8.45
C GLU A 498 -30.98 -8.98 -9.91
N PRO A 499 -32.17 -9.24 -10.50
CA PRO A 499 -32.47 -8.87 -11.87
C PRO A 499 -32.54 -7.36 -12.08
N LEU A 500 -31.89 -6.88 -13.14
CA LEU A 500 -31.99 -5.51 -13.64
C LEU A 500 -33.21 -5.37 -14.54
N SER A 501 -34.38 -5.39 -13.91
CA SER A 501 -35.69 -5.49 -14.55
C SER A 501 -36.30 -4.17 -15.05
N VAL A 502 -35.59 -3.04 -14.93
CA VAL A 502 -36.06 -1.71 -15.34
C VAL A 502 -35.04 -1.07 -16.26
N GLN A 503 -35.49 -0.49 -17.38
CA GLN A 503 -34.69 0.44 -18.19
C GLN A 503 -35.51 1.72 -18.42
N TRP A 504 -34.92 2.89 -18.20
CA TRP A 504 -35.62 4.18 -18.28
C TRP A 504 -34.75 5.22 -19.00
N ALA A 505 -35.14 5.67 -20.19
CA ALA A 505 -34.48 6.79 -20.86
C ALA A 505 -35.11 8.12 -20.41
N GLY A 506 -34.30 9.07 -19.94
CA GLY A 506 -34.79 10.41 -19.57
C GLY A 506 -33.89 11.15 -18.58
N PRO A 507 -33.98 12.49 -18.53
CA PRO A 507 -33.24 13.28 -17.56
C PRO A 507 -33.71 12.99 -16.12
N THR A 508 -32.77 13.04 -15.18
CA THR A 508 -32.95 12.73 -13.75
C THR A 508 -34.19 13.40 -13.14
N GLU A 509 -34.44 14.66 -13.50
CA GLU A 509 -35.56 15.46 -12.99
C GLU A 509 -36.93 14.96 -13.50
N ALA A 510 -37.01 14.50 -14.75
CA ALA A 510 -38.26 13.94 -15.30
C ALA A 510 -38.59 12.60 -14.65
N VAL A 511 -37.59 11.72 -14.50
CA VAL A 511 -37.71 10.42 -13.80
C VAL A 511 -38.17 10.65 -12.35
N ALA A 512 -37.51 11.55 -11.62
CA ALA A 512 -37.89 11.92 -10.26
C ALA A 512 -39.28 12.56 -10.17
N GLY A 513 -39.65 13.42 -11.13
CA GLY A 513 -40.96 14.07 -11.18
C GLY A 513 -42.11 13.09 -11.41
N ILE A 514 -41.93 12.10 -12.29
CA ILE A 514 -42.91 11.03 -12.54
C ILE A 514 -43.07 10.16 -11.29
N LEU A 515 -41.95 9.73 -10.69
CA LEU A 515 -41.96 8.88 -9.50
C LEU A 515 -42.59 9.55 -8.28
N ASN A 516 -42.28 10.83 -8.02
CA ASN A 516 -42.90 11.59 -6.93
C ASN A 516 -44.43 11.71 -7.09
N ARG A 517 -44.93 11.92 -8.32
CA ARG A 517 -46.39 11.91 -8.59
C ARG A 517 -47.00 10.51 -8.44
N ALA A 518 -46.23 9.45 -8.70
CA ALA A 518 -46.63 8.05 -8.52
C ALA A 518 -46.58 7.56 -7.06
N GLY A 519 -46.30 8.44 -6.08
CA GLY A 519 -46.19 8.09 -4.66
C GLY A 519 -44.91 7.32 -4.31
N TRP A 520 -43.83 7.55 -5.05
CA TRP A 520 -42.48 7.07 -4.75
C TRP A 520 -41.59 8.25 -4.36
N HIS A 521 -40.90 8.16 -3.23
CA HIS A 521 -40.14 9.27 -2.66
C HIS A 521 -38.67 8.91 -2.44
N ALA A 522 -37.80 9.92 -2.35
CA ALA A 522 -36.41 9.68 -1.99
C ALA A 522 -36.31 9.08 -0.56
N PRO A 523 -35.45 8.09 -0.31
CA PRO A 523 -35.26 7.52 1.03
C PRO A 523 -34.60 8.52 1.99
N PRO A 524 -34.67 8.29 3.31
CA PRO A 524 -33.85 9.01 4.28
C PRO A 524 -32.37 8.96 3.88
N PRO A 525 -31.65 10.10 3.86
CA PRO A 525 -30.25 10.14 3.43
C PRO A 525 -29.36 9.37 4.42
N TRP A 526 -28.24 8.85 3.93
CA TRP A 526 -27.20 8.28 4.79
C TRP A 526 -26.50 9.37 5.60
N ALA A 527 -26.78 9.40 6.89
CA ALA A 527 -26.18 10.29 7.87
C ALA A 527 -26.01 9.54 9.19
N ALA A 528 -25.14 10.02 10.08
CA ALA A 528 -24.90 9.36 11.37
C ALA A 528 -26.20 9.10 12.17
N LYS A 529 -27.16 10.03 12.13
CA LYS A 529 -28.47 9.88 12.78
C LYS A 529 -29.28 8.71 12.20
N THR A 530 -29.40 8.59 10.88
CA THR A 530 -30.22 7.56 10.20
C THR A 530 -29.53 6.19 10.18
N ALA A 531 -28.20 6.16 10.14
CA ALA A 531 -27.42 4.94 10.28
C ALA A 531 -27.60 4.30 11.68
N LEU A 532 -27.57 5.10 12.75
CA LEU A 532 -27.78 4.61 14.12
C LEU A 532 -29.18 4.01 14.36
N LEU A 533 -30.19 4.37 13.56
CA LEU A 533 -31.55 3.83 13.70
C LEU A 533 -31.63 2.32 13.40
N TRP A 534 -30.69 1.74 12.65
CA TRP A 534 -30.59 0.29 12.40
C TRP A 534 -30.26 -0.49 13.69
N LEU A 535 -29.66 0.18 14.69
CA LEU A 535 -29.36 -0.40 16.02
C LEU A 535 -30.54 -0.29 17.00
N LEU A 536 -31.67 0.28 16.59
CA LEU A 536 -32.87 0.39 17.42
C LEU A 536 -33.91 -0.65 16.98
N PRO A 537 -34.40 -1.52 17.89
CA PRO A 537 -35.28 -2.65 17.53
C PRO A 537 -36.72 -2.24 17.17
N ASN A 538 -37.06 -0.95 17.26
CA ASN A 538 -38.41 -0.42 17.07
C ASN A 538 -38.48 0.69 15.99
N THR A 539 -37.43 0.92 15.20
CA THR A 539 -37.50 1.88 14.09
C THR A 539 -38.34 1.31 12.93
N PRO A 540 -39.36 2.02 12.43
CA PRO A 540 -40.12 1.63 11.25
C PRO A 540 -39.32 1.78 9.94
N ILE A 541 -39.69 1.03 8.91
CA ILE A 541 -38.89 0.89 7.68
C ILE A 541 -38.84 2.15 6.79
N ASP A 542 -39.70 3.13 7.04
CA ASP A 542 -39.71 4.43 6.37
C ASP A 542 -38.57 5.35 6.83
N GLN A 543 -38.17 5.25 8.10
CA GLN A 543 -37.12 6.09 8.72
C GLN A 543 -35.70 5.54 8.52
N LEU A 544 -35.56 4.26 8.19
CA LEU A 544 -34.27 3.62 7.92
C LEU A 544 -33.73 4.03 6.54
N ALA A 545 -32.47 4.44 6.47
CA ALA A 545 -31.80 4.65 5.19
C ALA A 545 -31.79 3.34 4.34
N VAL A 546 -31.79 3.47 3.01
CA VAL A 546 -31.74 2.32 2.08
C VAL A 546 -30.30 1.86 1.91
N LEU A 547 -30.00 0.59 2.20
CA LEU A 547 -28.66 0.03 1.95
C LEU A 547 -28.29 0.18 0.46
N PRO A 548 -27.13 0.76 0.14
CA PRO A 548 -26.68 0.84 -1.24
C PRO A 548 -26.32 -0.56 -1.77
N LYS A 549 -26.55 -0.77 -3.06
CA LYS A 549 -26.05 -1.93 -3.82
C LYS A 549 -25.17 -1.42 -4.95
N LEU A 550 -24.23 -2.26 -5.37
CA LEU A 550 -23.25 -1.94 -6.41
C LEU A 550 -23.47 -2.83 -7.63
N ASP A 551 -23.31 -2.27 -8.83
CA ASP A 551 -23.32 -3.02 -10.09
C ASP A 551 -22.00 -2.79 -10.81
N TYR A 552 -21.16 -3.82 -10.97
CA TYR A 552 -19.76 -3.69 -11.40
C TYR A 552 -18.95 -2.67 -10.57
N GLY A 553 -19.33 -2.50 -9.30
CA GLY A 553 -18.77 -1.46 -8.44
C GLY A 553 -19.38 -0.06 -8.65
N GLU A 554 -20.29 0.18 -9.58
CA GLU A 554 -20.97 1.48 -9.65
C GLU A 554 -22.10 1.60 -8.64
N ALA A 555 -22.24 2.79 -8.06
CA ALA A 555 -23.28 3.10 -7.08
C ALA A 555 -24.58 3.53 -7.78
N GLN A 556 -25.71 3.15 -7.20
CA GLN A 556 -27.04 3.58 -7.62
C GLN A 556 -27.14 5.13 -7.66
N GLY A 557 -27.26 5.70 -8.86
CA GLY A 557 -27.33 7.15 -9.09
C GLY A 557 -28.67 7.77 -8.70
N MET A 558 -29.75 6.98 -8.68
CA MET A 558 -31.03 7.35 -8.05
C MET A 558 -31.57 6.20 -7.19
N THR A 559 -32.38 6.54 -6.19
CA THR A 559 -33.08 5.57 -5.35
C THR A 559 -34.42 6.15 -4.89
N PHE A 560 -35.48 5.36 -4.98
CA PHE A 560 -36.82 5.73 -4.56
C PHE A 560 -37.45 4.61 -3.75
N ILE A 561 -38.27 4.97 -2.76
CA ILE A 561 -39.00 4.05 -1.89
C ILE A 561 -40.51 4.31 -1.96
N LYS A 562 -41.27 3.22 -1.77
CA LYS A 562 -42.72 3.25 -1.55
C LYS A 562 -43.05 2.31 -0.40
N VAL A 563 -43.45 2.88 0.74
CA VAL A 563 -43.74 2.14 1.98
C VAL A 563 -45.04 1.35 1.80
N LEU A 564 -45.06 0.09 2.22
CA LEU A 564 -46.23 -0.79 2.13
C LEU A 564 -46.89 -0.98 3.50
N ASN A 565 -46.07 -1.13 4.54
CA ASN A 565 -46.44 -1.20 5.95
C ASN A 565 -45.21 -0.87 6.82
N ALA A 566 -45.36 -0.84 8.15
CA ALA A 566 -44.28 -0.43 9.07
C ALA A 566 -43.02 -1.31 9.00
N ASP A 567 -43.14 -2.57 8.55
CA ASP A 567 -42.03 -3.52 8.42
C ASP A 567 -41.64 -3.80 6.95
N GLU A 568 -42.27 -3.18 5.94
CA GLU A 568 -42.09 -3.53 4.53
C GLU A 568 -42.19 -2.34 3.56
N ARG A 569 -41.25 -2.24 2.60
CA ARG A 569 -41.22 -1.22 1.55
C ARG A 569 -40.82 -1.81 0.20
N THR A 570 -41.31 -1.21 -0.88
CA THR A 570 -40.71 -1.42 -2.21
C THR A 570 -39.61 -0.37 -2.44
N VAL A 571 -38.50 -0.76 -3.06
CA VAL A 571 -37.33 0.08 -3.34
C VAL A 571 -36.91 -0.09 -4.80
N LEU A 572 -36.87 1.02 -5.53
CA LEU A 572 -36.33 1.16 -6.89
C LEU A 572 -34.92 1.74 -6.79
N ARG A 573 -33.94 1.12 -7.45
CA ARG A 573 -32.56 1.60 -7.60
C ARG A 573 -32.26 1.73 -9.09
N LEU A 574 -31.64 2.83 -9.49
CA LEU A 574 -31.27 3.12 -10.88
C LEU A 574 -29.79 3.51 -10.96
N TRP A 575 -29.08 2.91 -11.90
CA TRP A 575 -27.70 3.20 -12.31
C TRP A 575 -27.72 3.85 -13.71
N LEU A 576 -26.76 4.72 -13.98
CA LEU A 576 -26.57 5.29 -15.30
C LEU A 576 -25.87 4.25 -16.19
N SER A 577 -26.42 3.94 -17.36
CA SER A 577 -25.80 3.00 -18.31
C SER A 577 -24.86 3.72 -19.28
N ALA A 578 -24.07 2.94 -20.03
CA ALA A 578 -23.20 3.45 -21.09
C ALA A 578 -23.94 3.83 -22.40
N TYR A 579 -25.28 3.79 -22.43
CA TYR A 579 -26.07 4.15 -23.61
C TYR A 579 -26.82 5.46 -23.40
N VAL A 580 -26.93 6.22 -24.49
CA VAL A 580 -27.76 7.44 -24.57
C VAL A 580 -28.71 7.25 -25.75
N VAL A 581 -30.01 7.46 -25.52
CA VAL A 581 -31.04 7.13 -26.50
C VAL A 581 -31.52 8.38 -27.22
N GLU A 582 -31.43 8.38 -28.54
CA GLU A 582 -31.82 9.52 -29.38
C GLU A 582 -33.31 9.45 -29.74
N SER A 583 -34.05 10.49 -29.35
CA SER A 583 -35.50 10.58 -29.57
C SER A 583 -35.82 10.76 -31.07
N THR A 584 -37.03 10.36 -31.49
CA THR A 584 -37.46 10.41 -32.90
C THR A 584 -37.88 11.81 -33.37
N GLY A 585 -37.11 12.83 -32.95
CA GLY A 585 -37.32 14.25 -33.23
C GLY A 585 -36.15 15.07 -32.65
N ALA A 586 -35.99 16.32 -33.08
CA ALA A 586 -34.81 17.16 -32.82
C ALA A 586 -34.69 17.70 -31.36
N GLY A 587 -34.82 16.82 -30.37
CA GLY A 587 -34.50 17.10 -28.96
C GLY A 587 -33.10 16.58 -28.58
N PRO A 588 -32.56 17.00 -27.42
CA PRO A 588 -31.27 16.49 -26.94
C PRO A 588 -31.38 14.99 -26.59
N PRO A 589 -30.34 14.17 -26.84
CA PRO A 589 -30.38 12.73 -26.59
C PRO A 589 -30.44 12.44 -25.08
N HIS A 590 -31.17 11.40 -24.68
CA HIS A 590 -31.55 11.16 -23.29
C HIS A 590 -30.70 10.05 -22.64
N PRO A 591 -30.17 10.24 -21.42
CA PRO A 591 -29.41 9.20 -20.74
C PRO A 591 -30.30 7.99 -20.42
N LEU A 592 -29.79 6.78 -20.67
CA LEU A 592 -30.48 5.54 -20.30
C LEU A 592 -30.05 5.09 -18.91
N TRP A 593 -31.02 4.98 -18.01
CA TRP A 593 -30.88 4.36 -16.71
C TRP A 593 -31.25 2.88 -16.78
N ILE A 594 -30.52 2.03 -16.06
CA ILE A 594 -30.87 0.63 -15.80
C ILE A 594 -31.11 0.44 -14.30
N GLY A 595 -32.01 -0.46 -13.90
CA GLY A 595 -32.39 -0.58 -12.50
C GLY A 595 -33.03 -1.89 -12.09
N MET A 596 -33.05 -2.08 -10.77
CA MET A 596 -33.73 -3.17 -10.08
C MET A 596 -34.84 -2.59 -9.20
N VAL A 597 -35.93 -3.32 -9.06
CA VAL A 597 -37.01 -2.99 -8.12
C VAL A 597 -37.28 -4.17 -7.21
N THR A 598 -37.31 -3.92 -5.91
CA THR A 598 -37.22 -4.94 -4.87
C THR A 598 -38.13 -4.65 -3.71
N THR A 599 -38.61 -5.69 -3.04
CA THR A 599 -39.27 -5.56 -1.74
C THR A 599 -38.24 -5.78 -0.63
N GLU A 600 -38.18 -4.87 0.33
CA GLU A 600 -37.38 -4.99 1.56
C GLU A 600 -38.32 -5.17 2.75
N ARG A 601 -38.03 -6.15 3.61
CA ARG A 601 -38.81 -6.44 4.82
C ARG A 601 -37.91 -6.53 6.05
N LEU A 602 -38.34 -5.97 7.18
CA LEU A 602 -37.61 -6.00 8.43
C LEU A 602 -37.53 -7.44 9.00
N ARG A 603 -36.35 -7.78 9.47
CA ARG A 603 -36.03 -8.94 10.30
C ARG A 603 -35.33 -8.44 11.56
N ARG A 604 -35.75 -8.92 12.72
CA ARG A 604 -35.23 -8.47 14.03
C ARG A 604 -34.57 -9.63 14.78
N PRO A 605 -33.41 -10.14 14.31
CA PRO A 605 -32.76 -11.31 14.90
C PRO A 605 -32.42 -11.03 16.37
N VAL A 606 -32.88 -11.92 17.26
CA VAL A 606 -32.71 -11.83 18.72
C VAL A 606 -33.27 -10.53 19.35
N GLY A 607 -34.07 -9.75 18.61
CA GLY A 607 -34.71 -8.52 19.11
C GLY A 607 -33.77 -7.35 19.44
N LEU A 608 -32.47 -7.45 19.12
CA LEU A 608 -31.45 -6.45 19.47
C LEU A 608 -31.09 -5.48 18.34
N ILE A 609 -31.34 -5.86 17.08
CA ILE A 609 -31.02 -5.06 15.88
C ILE A 609 -32.14 -5.18 14.84
N THR A 610 -32.28 -4.17 13.99
CA THR A 610 -33.27 -4.13 12.91
C THR A 610 -32.55 -4.23 11.57
N LEU A 611 -32.86 -5.28 10.78
CA LEU A 611 -32.25 -5.52 9.47
C LEU A 611 -33.31 -5.55 8.36
N ALA A 612 -33.26 -4.63 7.40
CA ALA A 612 -34.08 -4.74 6.19
C ALA A 612 -33.48 -5.76 5.21
N ALA A 613 -34.20 -6.86 4.94
CA ALA A 613 -33.78 -7.93 4.04
C ALA A 613 -34.54 -7.87 2.71
N THR A 614 -33.83 -7.97 1.59
CA THR A 614 -34.44 -8.09 0.26
C THR A 614 -35.18 -9.42 0.10
N GLN A 615 -36.41 -9.37 -0.41
CA GLN A 615 -37.20 -10.55 -0.73
C GLN A 615 -36.86 -11.08 -2.13
N HIS A 616 -37.03 -12.39 -2.35
CA HIS A 616 -36.65 -13.05 -3.60
C HIS A 616 -37.73 -12.94 -4.71
N ASP A 617 -38.87 -12.29 -4.44
CA ASP A 617 -39.86 -11.94 -5.46
C ASP A 617 -39.54 -10.57 -6.06
N PHE A 618 -39.06 -10.59 -7.30
CA PHE A 618 -38.78 -9.41 -8.13
C PHE A 618 -39.94 -9.07 -9.09
N THR A 619 -40.88 -10.00 -9.32
CA THR A 619 -41.95 -9.86 -10.32
C THR A 619 -43.15 -9.08 -9.77
N THR A 620 -43.48 -9.22 -8.49
CA THR A 620 -44.52 -8.40 -7.84
C THR A 620 -44.13 -6.93 -7.67
N PRO A 621 -42.94 -6.56 -7.15
CA PRO A 621 -42.56 -5.15 -7.07
C PRO A 621 -42.43 -4.50 -8.46
N LEU A 622 -42.02 -5.25 -9.49
CA LEU A 622 -41.99 -4.77 -10.88
C LEU A 622 -43.37 -4.46 -11.45
N ARG A 623 -44.35 -5.36 -11.24
CA ARG A 623 -45.74 -5.13 -11.67
C ARG A 623 -46.35 -3.91 -10.98
N ARG A 624 -46.06 -3.69 -9.68
CA ARG A 624 -46.50 -2.50 -8.94
C ARG A 624 -45.90 -1.22 -9.52
N LEU A 625 -44.59 -1.18 -9.78
CA LEU A 625 -43.93 -0.03 -10.41
C LEU A 625 -44.55 0.29 -11.80
N ALA A 626 -44.79 -0.72 -12.62
CA ALA A 626 -45.41 -0.54 -13.93
C ALA A 626 -46.84 0.03 -13.84
N GLN A 627 -47.64 -0.43 -12.86
CA GLN A 627 -48.99 0.10 -12.58
C GLN A 627 -48.95 1.54 -12.07
N ASP A 628 -48.06 1.84 -11.12
CA ASP A 628 -47.87 3.16 -10.54
C ASP A 628 -47.51 4.22 -11.59
N VAL A 629 -46.61 3.89 -12.53
CA VAL A 629 -46.20 4.79 -13.62
C VAL A 629 -47.30 4.90 -14.69
N ARG A 630 -48.03 3.81 -15.02
CA ARG A 630 -49.20 3.85 -15.92
C ARG A 630 -50.28 4.82 -15.48
N ALA A 631 -50.51 4.95 -14.17
CA ALA A 631 -51.48 5.88 -13.62
C ALA A 631 -51.09 7.37 -13.78
N GLN A 632 -49.82 7.66 -14.09
CA GLN A 632 -49.29 9.03 -14.19
C GLN A 632 -48.89 9.44 -15.63
N GLN A 633 -48.54 8.48 -16.50
CA GLN A 633 -48.26 8.73 -17.92
C GLN A 633 -49.39 8.19 -18.79
N GLY A 634 -50.26 9.08 -19.26
CA GLY A 634 -51.40 8.75 -20.13
C GLY A 634 -50.99 8.27 -21.53
N SER A 635 -50.66 6.99 -21.66
CA SER A 635 -50.51 6.22 -22.92
C SER A 635 -49.48 6.66 -23.97
N ALA A 636 -48.86 7.85 -23.86
CA ALA A 636 -48.18 8.50 -24.98
C ALA A 636 -46.63 8.40 -25.01
N GLN A 637 -45.98 7.94 -23.95
CA GLN A 637 -44.51 7.76 -23.90
C GLN A 637 -44.16 6.27 -23.75
N TRP A 638 -43.05 5.81 -24.35
CA TRP A 638 -42.78 4.37 -24.54
C TRP A 638 -42.82 3.61 -23.21
N GLN A 639 -43.72 2.63 -23.12
CA GLN A 639 -43.70 1.61 -22.08
C GLN A 639 -44.00 0.23 -22.65
N GLU A 640 -43.03 -0.67 -22.54
CA GLU A 640 -43.12 -2.06 -22.98
C GLU A 640 -42.76 -3.01 -21.83
N TRP A 641 -43.46 -4.15 -21.74
CA TRP A 641 -43.25 -5.13 -20.67
C TRP A 641 -43.05 -6.53 -21.25
N THR A 642 -41.82 -6.99 -21.28
CA THR A 642 -41.41 -8.30 -21.82
C THR A 642 -41.57 -9.43 -20.79
N GLY A 643 -42.50 -9.28 -19.85
CA GLY A 643 -42.69 -10.17 -18.69
C GLY A 643 -41.62 -10.04 -17.60
N ARG A 644 -40.35 -9.84 -17.99
CA ARG A 644 -39.17 -9.75 -17.10
C ARG A 644 -38.55 -8.36 -17.02
N VAL A 645 -38.66 -7.53 -18.06
CA VAL A 645 -38.14 -6.16 -18.09
C VAL A 645 -39.27 -5.19 -18.39
N VAL A 646 -39.24 -4.01 -17.76
CA VAL A 646 -40.07 -2.85 -18.11
C VAL A 646 -39.18 -1.79 -18.73
N LEU A 647 -39.48 -1.41 -19.97
CA LEU A 647 -38.87 -0.26 -20.66
C LEU A 647 -39.72 0.99 -20.40
N LEU A 648 -39.08 2.13 -20.15
CA LEU A 648 -39.71 3.43 -19.87
C LEU A 648 -39.00 4.55 -20.63
N ILE A 649 -39.74 5.56 -21.09
CA ILE A 649 -39.17 6.83 -21.57
C ILE A 649 -39.92 7.99 -20.90
N GLY A 650 -39.16 8.96 -20.38
CA GLY A 650 -39.65 10.19 -19.72
C GLY A 650 -39.90 11.34 -20.68
#